data_AF-A0A950GBD9-F1
#
_entry.id   AF-A0A950GBD9-F1
#
_cell.length_a   1.000
_cell.length_b   1.000
_cell.length_c   1.000
_cell.angle_alpha   90.00
_cell.angle_beta   90.00
_cell.angle_gamma   90.00
#
_symmetry.space_group_name_H-M   'P 1'
#
loop_
_entity.id
_entity.type
_entity.pdbx_description
1 polymer ?
#
loop_
_entity_poly.entity_id
_entity_poly.type
_entity_poly.pdbx_seq_one_letter_code
_entity_poly.pdbx_strand_id
1 'polypeptide(L)'
;MIATYLRASDLVPSRAEALHAASRYCRDRGRNTEGYELARRGIELPQPAGALFVQPWIYDYGLLDEYAINAYWAGAYRESLDASLRLLGSNKLPESMRERVAANARFAADKLEQTQPTPLINDEVPVAAAAALSAIAIAAGQEDTPRAEVRHDTRPDTGPCSPEPTFRSCPVCGGTGTTKPRLDLEPHPYVRCDGCGLFYQPNMRTKVFEGHHETRGDLMSPADREANRLLALAFYRNHLAAKFAGQALFHLDIGSKYPYFGHCLQAVAAEHGRQLTSHAIDGIPEAREFGRQLGVLMAIGNFEEEPESWNIPSAMRQRIAEGGFHCVSLIHCLEHFYDPLQTLRKIRELMVDGGILFIRSPDSEAPGIERDFTAGHYDIHPTIWCESAMYEALAKMEDAFTIYETYELGHQRDYLLRAVGPVSGGVESIPESFAATIARSLRDGKPAIVNILRPGAIGDVLATSAVTAQLAARHPGVEICYYTKFPQTAELLVGVKNVFDADQWEQRKRGADLILIGYPIREGYPERPMQKHLTAYFCAEAGLLPALPQLREEVAPFPIEQRYWVTIHPKAGWSVYKEWSIDNWNEIITRVHQTYPQVVVVQIGGSGDPALHETDYDLRGRTSVSQTLWLVKNSVLHLGVDSFTNHAAGAFRHPAVIVFGSTSPMGSGYDTAA
;
A
#
# COMPACT_ATOMS: atom_id res chain seq x y z
N MET A 1 -4.31 -20.48 -4.93
CA MET A 1 -4.48 -20.16 -6.37
C MET A 1 -5.86 -20.50 -6.89
N ILE A 2 -6.33 -21.75 -6.80
CA ILE A 2 -7.62 -22.16 -7.40
C ILE A 2 -8.77 -21.22 -7.00
N ALA A 3 -8.92 -20.88 -5.72
CA ALA A 3 -9.93 -19.92 -5.24
C ALA A 3 -9.76 -18.46 -5.74
N THR A 4 -8.61 -18.09 -6.29
CA THR A 4 -8.40 -16.79 -6.97
C THR A 4 -8.78 -16.88 -8.45
N TYR A 5 -8.40 -17.95 -9.13
CA TYR A 5 -8.84 -18.19 -10.51
C TYR A 5 -10.35 -18.41 -10.62
N LEU A 6 -10.96 -19.12 -9.66
CA LEU A 6 -12.40 -19.25 -9.54
C LEU A 6 -13.07 -17.88 -9.42
N ARG A 7 -12.69 -17.07 -8.43
CA ARG A 7 -13.20 -15.69 -8.29
C ARG A 7 -13.01 -14.84 -9.55
N ALA A 8 -11.94 -15.02 -10.31
CA ALA A 8 -11.75 -14.36 -11.60
C ALA A 8 -12.73 -14.88 -12.69
N SER A 9 -12.93 -16.19 -12.78
CA SER A 9 -13.92 -16.79 -13.69
C SER A 9 -15.37 -16.46 -13.32
N ASP A 10 -15.66 -16.32 -12.02
CA ASP A 10 -17.01 -16.01 -11.54
C ASP A 10 -17.33 -14.50 -11.67
N LEU A 11 -16.30 -13.64 -11.76
CA LEU A 11 -16.43 -12.21 -12.09
C LEU A 11 -16.62 -11.96 -13.59
N VAL A 12 -16.04 -12.79 -14.47
CA VAL A 12 -16.18 -12.68 -15.93
C VAL A 12 -16.46 -14.07 -16.54
N PRO A 13 -17.68 -14.62 -16.37
CA PRO A 13 -18.01 -16.01 -16.73
C PRO A 13 -18.01 -16.30 -18.24
N SER A 14 -17.88 -15.27 -19.08
CA SER A 14 -17.70 -15.39 -20.53
C SER A 14 -16.23 -15.65 -20.96
N ARG A 15 -15.27 -15.66 -20.03
CA ARG A 15 -13.83 -15.78 -20.34
C ARG A 15 -13.19 -17.09 -19.89
N ALA A 16 -12.45 -17.71 -20.82
CA ALA A 16 -11.80 -19.00 -20.65
C ALA A 16 -10.46 -18.95 -19.89
N GLU A 17 -9.75 -17.81 -19.89
CA GLU A 17 -8.35 -17.77 -19.44
C GLU A 17 -8.15 -18.09 -17.96
N ALA A 18 -9.09 -17.68 -17.09
CA ALA A 18 -9.04 -18.00 -15.67
C ALA A 18 -9.25 -19.51 -15.42
N LEU A 19 -10.15 -20.15 -16.17
CA LEU A 19 -10.42 -21.58 -16.08
C LEU A 19 -9.24 -22.42 -16.60
N HIS A 20 -8.60 -21.97 -17.70
CA HIS A 20 -7.34 -22.54 -18.20
C HIS A 20 -6.22 -22.48 -17.15
N ALA A 21 -5.99 -21.30 -16.56
CA ALA A 21 -4.96 -21.13 -15.53
C ALA A 21 -5.24 -21.97 -14.27
N ALA A 22 -6.51 -22.16 -13.90
CA ALA A 22 -6.92 -23.04 -12.81
C ALA A 22 -6.69 -24.53 -13.15
N SER A 23 -7.08 -24.95 -14.35
CA SER A 23 -6.95 -26.33 -14.83
C SER A 23 -5.50 -26.79 -14.91
N ARG A 24 -4.65 -25.96 -15.55
CA ARG A 24 -3.20 -26.18 -15.60
C ARG A 24 -2.59 -26.26 -14.20
N TYR A 25 -2.94 -25.33 -13.31
CA TYR A 25 -2.44 -25.35 -11.93
C TYR A 25 -2.83 -26.63 -11.17
N CYS A 26 -4.01 -27.19 -11.44
CA CYS A 26 -4.44 -28.46 -10.85
C CYS A 26 -3.61 -29.64 -11.39
N ARG A 27 -3.39 -29.71 -12.71
CA ARG A 27 -2.51 -30.71 -13.36
C ARG A 27 -1.10 -30.69 -12.78
N ASP A 28 -0.52 -29.49 -12.69
CA ASP A 28 0.84 -29.25 -12.18
C ASP A 28 0.97 -29.55 -10.66
N ARG A 29 -0.13 -29.95 -10.00
CA ARG A 29 -0.22 -30.45 -8.62
C ARG A 29 -0.87 -31.83 -8.47
N GLY A 30 -1.11 -32.56 -9.57
CA GLY A 30 -1.73 -33.88 -9.56
C GLY A 30 -3.24 -33.90 -9.20
N ARG A 31 -3.89 -32.74 -9.08
CA ARG A 31 -5.33 -32.60 -8.76
C ARG A 31 -6.20 -32.76 -10.03
N ASN A 32 -5.91 -33.79 -10.82
CA ASN A 32 -6.35 -33.87 -12.22
C ASN A 32 -7.88 -33.89 -12.40
N THR A 33 -8.62 -34.58 -11.53
CA THR A 33 -10.11 -34.59 -11.57
C THR A 33 -10.71 -33.19 -11.37
N GLU A 34 -10.09 -32.35 -10.55
CA GLU A 34 -10.51 -30.96 -10.33
C GLU A 34 -10.08 -30.07 -11.50
N GLY A 35 -8.86 -30.25 -12.03
CA GLY A 35 -8.41 -29.55 -13.23
C GLY A 35 -9.25 -29.84 -14.47
N TYR A 36 -9.70 -31.08 -14.60
CA TYR A 36 -10.65 -31.55 -15.62
C TYR A 36 -11.99 -30.82 -15.51
N GLU A 37 -12.62 -30.82 -14.32
CA GLU A 37 -13.90 -30.14 -14.09
C GLU A 37 -13.81 -28.63 -14.28
N LEU A 38 -12.69 -28.01 -13.86
CA LEU A 38 -12.46 -26.58 -14.06
C LEU A 38 -12.31 -26.22 -15.54
N ALA A 39 -11.64 -27.05 -16.35
CA ALA A 39 -11.59 -26.80 -17.79
C ALA A 39 -12.92 -27.08 -18.49
N ARG A 40 -13.67 -28.10 -18.03
CA ARG A 40 -15.00 -28.45 -18.57
C ARG A 40 -15.99 -27.28 -18.55
N ARG A 41 -15.86 -26.36 -17.58
CA ARG A 41 -16.63 -25.10 -17.49
C ARG A 41 -16.42 -24.14 -18.67
N GLY A 42 -15.32 -24.25 -19.42
CA GLY A 42 -14.89 -23.23 -20.38
C GLY A 42 -14.56 -23.70 -21.80
N ILE A 43 -14.44 -25.01 -22.07
CA ILE A 43 -14.05 -25.54 -23.40
C ILE A 43 -15.00 -25.18 -24.56
N GLU A 44 -16.25 -24.81 -24.28
CA GLU A 44 -17.21 -24.33 -25.29
C GLU A 44 -17.48 -22.81 -25.21
N LEU A 45 -16.71 -22.05 -24.42
CA LEU A 45 -16.79 -20.59 -24.45
C LEU A 45 -16.19 -20.07 -25.77
N PRO A 46 -16.94 -19.31 -26.59
CA PRO A 46 -16.37 -18.68 -27.77
C PRO A 46 -15.37 -17.59 -27.37
N GLN A 47 -14.36 -17.34 -28.20
CA GLN A 47 -13.47 -16.20 -28.00
C GLN A 47 -14.31 -14.90 -28.00
N PRO A 48 -14.28 -14.08 -26.92
CA PRO A 48 -15.13 -12.90 -26.83
C PRO A 48 -14.66 -11.83 -27.82
N ALA A 49 -15.57 -11.40 -28.69
CA ALA A 49 -15.32 -10.34 -29.67
C ALA A 49 -15.22 -8.97 -28.98
N GLY A 50 -14.19 -8.18 -29.34
CA GLY A 50 -13.99 -6.82 -28.83
C GLY A 50 -13.39 -6.71 -27.42
N ALA A 51 -13.34 -7.80 -26.65
CA ALA A 51 -12.69 -7.81 -25.34
C ALA A 51 -11.16 -7.68 -25.46
N LEU A 52 -10.53 -6.87 -24.61
CA LEU A 52 -9.06 -6.71 -24.64
C LEU A 52 -8.37 -7.73 -23.72
N PHE A 53 -7.04 -7.84 -23.84
CA PHE A 53 -6.22 -8.86 -23.16
C PHE A 53 -6.66 -10.31 -23.42
N VAL A 54 -7.45 -10.57 -24.46
CA VAL A 54 -7.83 -11.92 -24.87
C VAL A 54 -6.58 -12.68 -25.30
N GLN A 55 -6.46 -13.93 -24.88
CA GLN A 55 -5.40 -14.83 -25.32
C GLN A 55 -5.99 -15.87 -26.31
N PRO A 56 -5.97 -15.62 -27.64
CA PRO A 56 -6.71 -16.45 -28.60
C PRO A 56 -6.31 -17.92 -28.51
N TRP A 57 -5.01 -18.18 -28.33
CA TRP A 57 -4.42 -19.51 -28.19
C TRP A 57 -5.10 -20.39 -27.11
N ILE A 58 -5.67 -19.80 -26.05
CA ILE A 58 -6.41 -20.54 -25.02
C ILE A 58 -7.77 -21.05 -25.54
N TYR A 59 -8.47 -20.25 -26.33
CA TYR A 59 -9.74 -20.61 -26.98
C TYR A 59 -9.52 -21.49 -28.22
N ASP A 60 -8.40 -21.28 -28.92
CA ASP A 60 -8.02 -21.94 -30.16
C ASP A 60 -7.55 -23.40 -29.95
N TYR A 61 -6.87 -23.66 -28.83
CA TYR A 61 -6.43 -25.01 -28.44
C TYR A 61 -6.15 -25.18 -26.93
N GLY A 62 -5.62 -24.17 -26.24
CA GLY A 62 -4.98 -24.32 -24.92
C GLY A 62 -5.89 -24.87 -23.81
N LEU A 63 -7.12 -24.39 -23.70
CA LEU A 63 -8.06 -24.89 -22.68
C LEU A 63 -8.53 -26.33 -22.97
N LEU A 64 -8.71 -26.67 -24.25
CA LEU A 64 -9.08 -28.02 -24.66
C LEU A 64 -7.92 -29.02 -24.49
N ASP A 65 -6.67 -28.55 -24.59
CA ASP A 65 -5.45 -29.34 -24.31
C ASP A 65 -5.26 -29.58 -22.81
N GLU A 66 -5.43 -28.55 -21.96
CA GLU A 66 -5.44 -28.74 -20.50
C GLU A 66 -6.61 -29.63 -20.04
N TYR A 67 -7.79 -29.51 -20.67
CA TYR A 67 -8.91 -30.44 -20.47
C TYR A 67 -8.51 -31.88 -20.83
N ALA A 68 -7.94 -32.10 -22.02
CA ALA A 68 -7.54 -33.43 -22.49
C ALA A 68 -6.50 -34.10 -21.57
N ILE A 69 -5.48 -33.36 -21.12
CA ILE A 69 -4.43 -33.91 -20.25
C ILE A 69 -4.98 -34.21 -18.85
N ASN A 70 -5.78 -33.31 -18.26
CA ASN A 70 -6.40 -33.56 -16.96
C ASN A 70 -7.41 -34.72 -17.04
N ALA A 71 -8.18 -34.84 -18.12
CA ALA A 71 -9.13 -35.94 -18.34
C ALA A 71 -8.44 -37.32 -18.28
N TYR A 72 -7.29 -37.47 -18.95
CA TYR A 72 -6.50 -38.71 -18.93
C TYR A 72 -6.12 -39.12 -17.50
N TRP A 73 -5.52 -38.20 -16.74
CA TRP A 73 -5.08 -38.46 -15.37
C TRP A 73 -6.23 -38.51 -14.35
N ALA A 74 -7.43 -38.06 -14.71
CA ALA A 74 -8.66 -38.23 -13.94
C ALA A 74 -9.39 -39.56 -14.22
N GLY A 75 -8.95 -40.35 -15.21
CA GLY A 75 -9.61 -41.59 -15.65
C GLY A 75 -10.72 -41.40 -16.68
N ALA A 76 -10.98 -40.16 -17.11
CA ALA A 76 -11.92 -39.81 -18.18
C ALA A 76 -11.25 -40.00 -19.56
N TYR A 77 -10.86 -41.25 -19.86
CA TYR A 77 -10.02 -41.57 -21.02
C TYR A 77 -10.71 -41.29 -22.36
N ARG A 78 -12.03 -41.44 -22.46
CA ARG A 78 -12.79 -41.16 -23.70
C ARG A 78 -12.86 -39.67 -23.97
N GLU A 79 -13.18 -38.89 -22.96
CA GLU A 79 -13.21 -37.44 -22.98
C GLU A 79 -11.82 -36.85 -23.31
N SER A 80 -10.75 -37.49 -22.81
CA SER A 80 -9.36 -37.18 -23.17
C SER A 80 -9.06 -37.46 -24.65
N LEU A 81 -9.45 -38.65 -25.15
CA LEU A 81 -9.27 -39.04 -26.55
C LEU A 81 -10.03 -38.11 -27.49
N ASP A 82 -11.31 -37.87 -27.23
CA ASP A 82 -12.19 -37.02 -28.06
C ASP A 82 -11.65 -35.57 -28.13
N ALA A 83 -11.20 -35.01 -27.00
CA ALA A 83 -10.57 -33.70 -26.95
C ALA A 83 -9.23 -33.66 -27.72
N SER A 84 -8.37 -34.68 -27.55
CA SER A 84 -7.12 -34.81 -28.31
C SER A 84 -7.35 -34.94 -29.82
N LEU A 85 -8.39 -35.67 -30.26
CA LEU A 85 -8.75 -35.80 -31.67
C LEU A 85 -9.32 -34.50 -32.24
N ARG A 86 -10.18 -33.79 -31.49
CA ARG A 86 -10.70 -32.45 -31.84
C ARG A 86 -9.57 -31.42 -32.01
N LEU A 87 -8.51 -31.50 -31.19
CA LEU A 87 -7.30 -30.69 -31.34
C LEU A 87 -6.50 -31.05 -32.58
N LEU A 88 -6.29 -32.33 -32.88
CA LEU A 88 -5.53 -32.77 -34.06
C LEU A 88 -6.26 -32.44 -35.38
N GLY A 89 -7.60 -32.50 -35.38
CA GLY A 89 -8.43 -32.05 -36.49
C GLY A 89 -8.50 -30.53 -36.67
N SER A 90 -8.00 -29.76 -35.69
CA SER A 90 -7.97 -28.29 -35.76
C SER A 90 -6.82 -27.79 -36.65
N ASN A 91 -7.12 -26.78 -37.46
CA ASN A 91 -6.10 -25.99 -38.17
C ASN A 91 -5.46 -24.91 -37.28
N LYS A 92 -5.94 -24.74 -36.04
CA LYS A 92 -5.43 -23.76 -35.06
C LYS A 92 -4.36 -24.31 -34.11
N LEU A 93 -4.20 -25.64 -34.03
CA LEU A 93 -3.17 -26.27 -33.21
C LEU A 93 -1.78 -26.07 -33.84
N PRO A 94 -0.79 -25.50 -33.13
CA PRO A 94 0.57 -25.32 -33.64
C PRO A 94 1.24 -26.66 -33.97
N GLU A 95 2.03 -26.68 -35.04
CA GLU A 95 2.67 -27.90 -35.55
C GLU A 95 3.56 -28.58 -34.50
N SER A 96 4.32 -27.77 -33.74
CA SER A 96 5.17 -28.22 -32.62
C SER A 96 4.40 -28.87 -31.46
N MET A 97 3.07 -28.78 -31.42
CA MET A 97 2.23 -29.44 -30.42
C MET A 97 1.60 -30.74 -30.93
N ARG A 98 1.53 -30.97 -32.25
CA ARG A 98 0.81 -32.12 -32.84
C ARG A 98 1.33 -33.46 -32.33
N GLU A 99 2.65 -33.65 -32.28
CA GLU A 99 3.24 -34.92 -31.83
C GLU A 99 2.85 -35.27 -30.39
N ARG A 100 2.87 -34.28 -29.48
CA ARG A 100 2.47 -34.45 -28.07
C ARG A 100 0.96 -34.71 -27.94
N VAL A 101 0.11 -33.97 -28.65
CA VAL A 101 -1.34 -34.21 -28.61
C VAL A 101 -1.68 -35.60 -29.17
N ALA A 102 -0.98 -36.04 -30.22
CA ALA A 102 -1.11 -37.39 -30.76
C ALA A 102 -0.58 -38.47 -29.81
N ALA A 103 0.43 -38.18 -28.98
CA ALA A 103 0.84 -39.07 -27.90
C ALA A 103 -0.23 -39.17 -26.81
N ASN A 104 -0.84 -38.06 -26.38
CA ASN A 104 -1.95 -38.06 -25.42
C ASN A 104 -3.17 -38.84 -25.95
N ALA A 105 -3.51 -38.67 -27.23
CA ALA A 105 -4.55 -39.45 -27.91
C ALA A 105 -4.26 -40.96 -27.84
N ARG A 106 -3.02 -41.38 -28.14
CA ARG A 106 -2.62 -42.79 -28.06
C ARG A 106 -2.75 -43.34 -26.64
N PHE A 107 -2.19 -42.66 -25.64
CA PHE A 107 -2.30 -43.12 -24.24
C PHE A 107 -3.76 -43.25 -23.77
N ALA A 108 -4.63 -42.33 -24.19
CA ALA A 108 -6.06 -42.39 -23.90
C ALA A 108 -6.75 -43.57 -24.61
N ALA A 109 -6.44 -43.83 -25.89
CA ALA A 109 -6.94 -45.00 -26.62
C ALA A 109 -6.45 -46.32 -26.02
N ASP A 110 -5.15 -46.44 -25.71
CA ASP A 110 -4.55 -47.62 -25.05
C ASP A 110 -5.29 -47.97 -23.75
N LYS A 111 -5.73 -46.95 -22.98
CA LYS A 111 -6.49 -47.12 -21.74
C LYS A 111 -7.95 -47.54 -21.96
N LEU A 112 -8.56 -47.12 -23.06
CA LEU A 112 -9.91 -47.56 -23.45
C LEU A 112 -9.92 -49.01 -23.94
N GLU A 113 -8.90 -49.43 -24.69
CA GLU A 113 -8.72 -50.84 -25.06
C GLU A 113 -8.46 -51.71 -23.82
N GLN A 114 -7.61 -51.25 -22.89
CA GLN A 114 -7.37 -51.90 -21.59
C GLN A 114 -8.59 -51.95 -20.65
N THR A 115 -9.68 -51.23 -20.95
CA THR A 115 -10.92 -51.25 -20.16
C THR A 115 -12.12 -51.86 -20.88
N GLN A 116 -11.94 -52.44 -22.07
CA GLN A 116 -12.93 -53.37 -22.63
C GLN A 116 -12.83 -54.72 -21.91
N PRO A 117 -13.94 -55.32 -21.46
CA PRO A 117 -13.90 -56.60 -20.75
C PRO A 117 -13.62 -57.76 -21.70
N THR A 118 -12.52 -58.47 -21.46
CA THR A 118 -12.30 -59.80 -22.04
C THR A 118 -13.45 -60.72 -21.62
N PRO A 119 -14.16 -61.40 -22.55
CA PRO A 119 -15.21 -62.33 -22.17
C PRO A 119 -14.60 -63.62 -21.61
N LEU A 120 -15.10 -64.12 -20.46
CA LEU A 120 -15.60 -65.50 -20.24
C LEU A 120 -15.80 -65.86 -18.75
N ILE A 121 -16.89 -66.61 -18.51
CA ILE A 121 -17.10 -67.64 -17.45
C ILE A 121 -17.40 -67.17 -16.00
N ASN A 122 -18.16 -68.03 -15.31
CA ASN A 122 -18.77 -67.96 -13.98
C ASN A 122 -17.72 -68.00 -12.81
N ASP A 123 -18.01 -67.92 -11.49
CA ASP A 123 -19.10 -68.48 -10.65
C ASP A 123 -19.34 -67.75 -9.29
N GLU A 124 -20.54 -67.93 -8.72
CA GLU A 124 -20.98 -67.87 -7.28
C GLU A 124 -20.88 -66.58 -6.39
N VAL A 125 -21.69 -66.57 -5.29
CA VAL A 125 -22.29 -65.46 -4.46
C VAL A 125 -22.80 -66.08 -3.10
N PRO A 126 -23.10 -65.45 -1.91
CA PRO A 126 -23.32 -64.04 -1.43
C PRO A 126 -22.42 -63.62 -0.19
N VAL A 127 -22.72 -62.85 0.91
CA VAL A 127 -23.90 -62.24 1.63
C VAL A 127 -23.56 -61.06 2.62
N ALA A 128 -24.57 -60.21 2.95
CA ALA A 128 -24.91 -59.58 4.28
C ALA A 128 -23.97 -58.57 5.03
N ALA A 129 -24.41 -57.67 5.96
CA ALA A 129 -25.71 -56.97 6.25
C ALA A 129 -25.61 -55.90 7.42
N ALA A 130 -26.63 -55.01 7.55
CA ALA A 130 -27.07 -54.16 8.72
C ALA A 130 -26.14 -53.01 9.27
N ALA A 131 -26.56 -51.85 9.86
CA ALA A 131 -27.80 -51.23 10.44
C ALA A 131 -27.98 -51.33 12.00
N ALA A 132 -28.46 -50.36 12.83
CA ALA A 132 -28.87 -48.92 12.72
C ALA A 132 -29.02 -48.22 14.14
N LEU A 133 -29.89 -47.18 14.31
CA LEU A 133 -30.27 -46.36 15.53
C LEU A 133 -29.45 -45.06 15.80
N SER A 134 -29.90 -43.89 16.36
CA SER A 134 -31.16 -43.30 16.94
C SER A 134 -31.31 -43.29 18.49
N ALA A 135 -31.87 -42.29 19.23
CA ALA A 135 -32.31 -40.87 19.03
C ALA A 135 -32.70 -40.17 20.41
N ILE A 136 -33.44 -39.02 20.42
CA ILE A 136 -34.09 -38.27 21.59
C ILE A 136 -33.15 -37.27 22.37
N ALA A 137 -33.43 -36.02 22.86
CA ALA A 137 -34.56 -35.04 23.04
C ALA A 137 -35.06 -34.82 24.53
N ILE A 138 -35.59 -33.68 25.07
CA ILE A 138 -35.94 -32.29 24.59
C ILE A 138 -36.14 -31.23 25.76
N ALA A 139 -35.90 -29.91 25.52
CA ALA A 139 -36.37 -28.65 26.22
C ALA A 139 -36.15 -28.43 27.76
N ALA A 140 -36.39 -27.28 28.46
CA ALA A 140 -36.91 -25.90 28.19
C ALA A 140 -36.45 -24.85 29.28
N GLY A 141 -36.68 -23.52 29.12
CA GLY A 141 -36.66 -22.51 30.23
C GLY A 141 -36.32 -21.03 29.88
N GLN A 142 -36.95 -20.04 30.55
CA GLN A 142 -36.73 -18.57 30.49
C GLN A 142 -36.85 -17.92 31.89
N GLU A 143 -36.29 -16.71 32.10
CA GLU A 143 -36.87 -15.48 32.75
C GLU A 143 -35.79 -14.50 33.31
N ASP A 144 -36.20 -13.47 34.09
CA ASP A 144 -35.70 -12.07 34.02
C ASP A 144 -34.77 -11.55 35.15
N THR A 145 -34.32 -10.27 35.01
CA THR A 145 -33.37 -9.53 35.88
C THR A 145 -33.97 -8.94 37.18
N PRO A 146 -33.16 -8.45 38.16
CA PRO A 146 -32.94 -6.99 38.28
C PRO A 146 -31.57 -6.51 38.88
N ARG A 147 -31.39 -5.18 39.03
CA ARG A 147 -30.21 -4.43 39.56
C ARG A 147 -30.23 -4.17 41.09
N ALA A 148 -29.10 -3.70 41.65
CA ALA A 148 -28.98 -3.05 42.98
C ALA A 148 -27.91 -1.92 43.00
N GLU A 149 -27.90 -1.05 44.03
CA GLU A 149 -27.17 0.25 44.08
C GLU A 149 -26.07 0.34 45.18
N VAL A 150 -25.11 1.27 45.03
CA VAL A 150 -24.29 1.89 46.11
C VAL A 150 -24.08 3.41 45.81
N ARG A 151 -23.68 4.23 46.80
CA ARG A 151 -23.91 5.70 46.87
C ARG A 151 -22.69 6.63 46.72
N HIS A 152 -22.98 7.92 46.49
CA HIS A 152 -22.05 9.08 46.49
C HIS A 152 -21.46 9.48 47.87
N ASP A 153 -20.36 10.25 47.82
CA ASP A 153 -20.07 11.37 48.73
C ASP A 153 -19.61 12.62 47.92
N THR A 154 -19.22 13.74 48.56
CA THR A 154 -19.63 15.08 48.10
C THR A 154 -18.62 16.25 48.19
N ARG A 155 -18.75 17.20 47.22
CA ARG A 155 -18.38 18.64 47.25
C ARG A 155 -16.87 19.01 47.18
N PRO A 156 -16.50 20.28 46.84
CA PRO A 156 -17.36 21.45 46.63
C PRO A 156 -17.43 22.04 45.20
N ASP A 157 -18.56 22.70 44.99
CA ASP A 157 -19.04 23.45 43.83
C ASP A 157 -18.14 24.65 43.44
N THR A 158 -17.72 24.70 42.17
CA THR A 158 -17.52 25.96 41.44
C THR A 158 -18.49 25.97 40.27
N GLY A 159 -19.37 26.99 40.22
CA GLY A 159 -20.58 26.93 39.41
C GLY A 159 -20.33 26.78 37.90
N PRO A 160 -21.23 26.08 37.17
CA PRO A 160 -21.01 25.76 35.78
C PRO A 160 -21.04 27.01 34.89
N CYS A 161 -19.89 27.35 34.32
CA CYS A 161 -19.85 28.20 33.13
C CYS A 161 -20.55 27.44 32.00
N SER A 162 -21.64 27.99 31.46
CA SER A 162 -22.45 27.32 30.45
C SER A 162 -21.65 27.07 29.17
N PRO A 163 -21.59 25.85 28.62
CA PRO A 163 -20.87 25.55 27.39
C PRO A 163 -21.32 26.43 26.22
N GLU A 164 -20.37 27.02 25.50
CA GLU A 164 -20.64 27.81 24.30
C GLU A 164 -20.50 26.93 23.03
N PRO A 165 -21.24 27.23 21.94
CA PRO A 165 -21.24 26.39 20.74
C PRO A 165 -19.93 26.51 19.94
N THR A 166 -18.97 25.65 20.28
CA THR A 166 -17.62 25.56 19.72
C THR A 166 -17.60 24.96 18.32
N PHE A 167 -18.26 23.82 18.11
CA PHE A 167 -18.24 23.09 16.84
C PHE A 167 -19.66 22.87 16.30
N ARG A 168 -20.05 23.72 15.34
CA ARG A 168 -21.33 23.60 14.62
C ARG A 168 -21.35 22.45 13.60
N SER A 169 -20.18 21.93 13.25
CA SER A 169 -19.90 20.84 12.32
C SER A 169 -18.55 20.20 12.70
N CYS A 170 -18.24 19.01 12.16
CA CYS A 170 -16.94 18.38 12.39
C CYS A 170 -15.78 19.31 11.94
N PRO A 171 -14.78 19.63 12.80
CA PRO A 171 -13.69 20.53 12.46
C PRO A 171 -12.73 20.00 11.39
N VAL A 172 -12.78 18.69 11.10
CA VAL A 172 -11.98 18.05 10.04
C VAL A 172 -12.78 17.96 8.74
N CYS A 173 -13.76 17.06 8.64
CA CYS A 173 -14.47 16.85 7.36
C CYS A 173 -15.53 17.94 7.04
N GLY A 174 -15.96 18.76 8.00
CA GLY A 174 -17.06 19.72 7.84
C GLY A 174 -18.45 19.09 7.82
N GLY A 175 -18.55 17.76 7.84
CA GLY A 175 -19.81 17.02 7.90
C GLY A 175 -20.50 17.11 9.27
N THR A 176 -21.77 16.71 9.27
CA THR A 176 -22.53 16.42 10.50
C THR A 176 -22.06 15.11 11.13
N GLY A 177 -22.35 14.93 12.41
CA GLY A 177 -22.28 13.63 13.09
C GLY A 177 -23.62 13.26 13.70
N THR A 178 -23.96 11.97 13.73
CA THR A 178 -25.13 11.50 14.46
C THR A 178 -24.82 11.39 15.96
N THR A 179 -25.80 11.70 16.80
CA THR A 179 -25.75 11.47 18.26
C THR A 179 -25.98 9.99 18.60
N LYS A 180 -25.43 9.06 17.80
CA LYS A 180 -25.44 7.61 18.07
C LYS A 180 -24.13 7.27 18.79
N PRO A 181 -24.15 6.99 20.10
CA PRO A 181 -22.91 6.73 20.84
C PRO A 181 -22.28 5.41 20.42
N ARG A 182 -21.00 5.25 20.77
CA ARG A 182 -20.47 3.93 21.13
C ARG A 182 -21.31 3.44 22.32
N LEU A 183 -22.17 2.45 22.10
CA LEU A 183 -23.13 1.95 23.10
C LEU A 183 -22.46 1.24 24.30
N ASP A 184 -21.16 1.01 24.17
CA ASP A 184 -20.21 0.45 25.11
C ASP A 184 -19.49 1.50 25.99
N LEU A 185 -19.66 2.80 25.72
CA LEU A 185 -19.12 3.89 26.52
C LEU A 185 -20.18 4.51 27.45
N GLU A 186 -19.74 5.02 28.60
CA GLU A 186 -20.57 5.87 29.47
C GLU A 186 -21.00 7.17 28.76
N PRO A 187 -22.12 7.80 29.15
CA PRO A 187 -22.63 9.01 28.49
C PRO A 187 -21.59 10.13 28.39
N HIS A 188 -21.21 10.46 27.15
CA HIS A 188 -20.13 11.38 26.83
C HIS A 188 -20.62 12.61 26.02
N PRO A 189 -19.99 13.78 26.14
CA PRO A 189 -20.38 15.00 25.42
C PRO A 189 -20.02 15.00 23.92
N TYR A 190 -19.14 14.10 23.49
CA TYR A 190 -18.74 13.99 22.08
C TYR A 190 -19.89 13.57 21.16
N VAL A 191 -19.91 14.17 19.97
CA VAL A 191 -20.57 13.63 18.78
C VAL A 191 -19.52 12.94 17.91
N ARG A 192 -19.83 11.73 17.42
CA ARG A 192 -18.99 11.07 16.42
C ARG A 192 -19.37 11.57 15.03
N CYS A 193 -18.39 11.95 14.22
CA CYS A 193 -18.63 12.33 12.84
C CYS A 193 -18.92 11.10 11.97
N ASP A 194 -20.02 11.13 11.22
CA ASP A 194 -20.42 10.02 10.34
C ASP A 194 -19.51 9.89 9.11
N GLY A 195 -18.80 10.97 8.73
CA GLY A 195 -17.96 11.02 7.52
C GLY A 195 -16.51 10.57 7.71
N CYS A 196 -15.90 10.88 8.86
CA CYS A 196 -14.46 10.62 9.11
C CYS A 196 -14.16 10.01 10.49
N GLY A 197 -15.17 9.56 11.22
CA GLY A 197 -15.00 8.86 12.50
C GLY A 197 -14.62 9.73 13.71
N LEU A 198 -14.08 10.95 13.49
CA LEU A 198 -13.65 11.89 14.53
C LEU A 198 -14.71 12.10 15.62
N PHE A 199 -14.31 12.00 16.89
CA PHE A 199 -15.13 12.44 18.02
C PHE A 199 -14.83 13.92 18.30
N TYR A 200 -15.84 14.76 18.35
CA TYR A 200 -15.70 16.20 18.62
C TYR A 200 -16.83 16.70 19.52
N GLN A 201 -16.56 17.70 20.36
CA GLN A 201 -17.58 18.24 21.30
C GLN A 201 -18.27 19.48 20.69
N PRO A 202 -19.60 19.46 20.43
CA PRO A 202 -20.27 20.60 19.83
C PRO A 202 -20.26 21.87 20.70
N ASN A 203 -20.18 21.70 22.02
CA ASN A 203 -20.07 22.80 22.98
C ASN A 203 -18.99 22.47 24.03
N MET A 204 -17.85 23.18 23.98
CA MET A 204 -16.79 23.14 24.98
C MET A 204 -16.94 24.28 25.99
N ARG A 205 -16.09 24.25 27.03
CA ARG A 205 -15.75 25.44 27.82
C ARG A 205 -14.63 26.23 27.12
N THR A 206 -14.31 27.41 27.63
CA THR A 206 -13.12 28.18 27.20
C THR A 206 -11.85 27.33 27.32
N LYS A 207 -10.96 27.40 26.32
CA LYS A 207 -9.71 26.63 26.28
C LYS A 207 -8.88 26.83 27.56
N VAL A 208 -8.48 25.71 28.17
CA VAL A 208 -7.50 25.62 29.27
C VAL A 208 -6.34 24.72 28.85
N PHE A 209 -5.20 24.84 29.53
CA PHE A 209 -3.96 24.13 29.18
C PHE A 209 -3.53 23.08 30.23
N GLU A 210 -4.27 22.94 31.33
CA GLU A 210 -4.04 21.94 32.38
C GLU A 210 -5.42 21.49 32.91
N GLY A 211 -5.63 20.18 33.04
CA GLY A 211 -6.89 19.62 33.52
C GLY A 211 -7.08 19.81 35.02
N HIS A 212 -8.32 20.06 35.47
CA HIS A 212 -8.66 20.30 36.89
C HIS A 212 -8.35 19.12 37.85
N HIS A 213 -7.92 17.98 37.32
CA HIS A 213 -7.55 16.77 38.08
C HIS A 213 -6.06 16.41 37.99
N GLU A 214 -5.24 17.17 37.25
CA GLU A 214 -3.79 16.94 37.20
C GLU A 214 -3.12 17.43 38.48
N THR A 215 -2.33 16.56 39.13
CA THR A 215 -1.58 16.94 40.33
C THR A 215 -0.41 17.84 39.96
N ARG A 216 -0.44 19.09 40.44
CA ARG A 216 0.65 20.06 40.26
C ARG A 216 2.01 19.48 40.69
N GLY A 217 2.87 19.23 39.71
CA GLY A 217 4.24 18.78 39.93
C GLY A 217 4.51 17.29 39.71
N ASP A 218 3.57 16.53 39.16
CA ASP A 218 3.83 15.14 38.72
C ASP A 218 4.84 15.11 37.56
N LEU A 219 6.11 15.03 37.93
CA LEU A 219 7.22 14.87 36.99
C LEU A 219 7.20 13.47 36.37
N MET A 220 7.30 13.43 35.04
CA MET A 220 7.49 12.22 34.21
C MET A 220 8.28 11.12 34.94
N SER A 221 7.69 9.92 35.07
CA SER A 221 8.25 8.85 35.91
C SER A 221 9.57 8.30 35.35
N PRO A 222 10.35 7.51 36.12
CA PRO A 222 11.55 6.86 35.59
C PRO A 222 11.29 5.97 34.37
N ALA A 223 10.11 5.33 34.29
CA ALA A 223 9.71 4.52 33.15
C ALA A 223 9.37 5.40 31.93
N ASP A 224 8.61 6.48 32.14
CA ASP A 224 8.21 7.40 31.06
C ASP A 224 9.41 8.18 30.51
N ARG A 225 10.38 8.51 31.37
CA ARG A 225 11.67 9.11 30.97
C ARG A 225 12.46 8.17 30.08
N GLU A 226 12.63 6.91 30.47
CA GLU A 226 13.33 5.93 29.64
C GLU A 226 12.57 5.67 28.33
N ALA A 227 11.24 5.61 28.36
CA ALA A 227 10.42 5.53 27.14
C ALA A 227 10.64 6.73 26.21
N ASN A 228 10.69 7.97 26.74
CA ASN A 228 10.99 9.18 25.96
C ASN A 228 12.42 9.20 25.43
N ARG A 229 13.40 8.71 26.20
CA ARG A 229 14.81 8.60 25.77
C ARG A 229 14.96 7.59 24.62
N LEU A 230 14.31 6.43 24.73
CA LEU A 230 14.28 5.41 23.69
C LEU A 230 13.52 5.88 22.44
N LEU A 231 12.42 6.62 22.62
CA LEU A 231 11.66 7.24 21.54
C LEU A 231 12.51 8.27 20.77
N ALA A 232 13.22 9.16 21.47
CA ALA A 232 14.13 10.12 20.85
C ALA A 232 15.29 9.42 20.11
N LEU A 233 15.83 8.33 20.68
CA LEU A 233 16.87 7.53 20.04
C LEU A 233 16.39 6.87 18.74
N ALA A 234 15.19 6.28 18.75
CA ALA A 234 14.58 5.70 17.56
C ALA A 234 14.26 6.78 16.51
N PHE A 235 13.57 7.84 16.91
CA PHE A 235 13.11 8.91 16.02
C PHE A 235 14.28 9.60 15.29
N TYR A 236 15.33 9.95 16.03
CA TYR A 236 16.54 10.53 15.45
C TYR A 236 17.20 9.59 14.43
N ARG A 237 17.41 8.32 14.80
CA ARG A 237 18.12 7.35 13.96
C ARG A 237 17.35 6.99 12.70
N ASN A 238 16.03 6.85 12.80
CA ASN A 238 15.20 6.35 11.71
C ASN A 238 14.81 7.46 10.71
N HIS A 239 14.53 8.68 11.19
CA HIS A 239 13.90 9.72 10.35
C HIS A 239 14.78 10.96 10.13
N LEU A 240 15.76 11.22 11.01
CA LEU A 240 16.61 12.42 10.93
C LEU A 240 18.04 12.12 10.49
N ALA A 241 18.62 10.97 10.87
CA ALA A 241 20.05 10.67 10.72
C ALA A 241 20.56 10.77 9.27
N ALA A 242 20.11 9.87 8.39
CA ALA A 242 20.50 9.88 6.99
C ALA A 242 19.86 11.04 6.20
N LYS A 243 18.57 11.32 6.47
CA LYS A 243 17.75 12.25 5.66
C LYS A 243 18.28 13.68 5.64
N PHE A 244 18.86 14.14 6.75
CA PHE A 244 19.43 15.47 6.89
C PHE A 244 20.93 15.39 7.25
N ALA A 245 21.64 14.47 6.60
CA ALA A 245 23.08 14.29 6.79
C ALA A 245 23.85 15.60 6.50
N GLY A 246 24.83 15.92 7.33
CA GLY A 246 25.63 17.15 7.22
C GLY A 246 24.93 18.46 7.64
N GLN A 247 23.63 18.43 7.95
CA GLN A 247 22.86 19.62 8.36
C GLN A 247 22.79 19.76 9.89
N ALA A 248 22.80 21.00 10.39
CA ALA A 248 22.43 21.29 11.77
C ALA A 248 20.90 21.31 11.89
N LEU A 249 20.35 20.56 12.84
CA LEU A 249 18.90 20.32 12.91
C LEU A 249 18.19 21.23 13.91
N PHE A 250 16.98 21.64 13.56
CA PHE A 250 16.07 22.37 14.45
C PHE A 250 14.83 21.53 14.74
N HIS A 251 14.46 21.47 16.02
CA HIS A 251 13.29 20.77 16.55
C HIS A 251 12.38 21.73 17.33
N LEU A 252 11.06 21.53 17.28
CA LEU A 252 10.05 22.26 18.04
C LEU A 252 9.07 21.30 18.73
N ASP A 253 8.94 21.40 20.05
CA ASP A 253 8.11 20.53 20.90
C ASP A 253 6.88 21.31 21.41
N ILE A 254 5.69 21.08 20.83
CA ILE A 254 4.47 21.89 21.06
C ILE A 254 3.54 21.17 22.04
N GLY A 255 3.05 21.87 23.06
CA GLY A 255 2.22 21.31 24.13
C GLY A 255 2.99 20.39 25.08
N SER A 256 4.32 20.48 25.06
CA SER A 256 5.21 19.48 25.67
C SER A 256 5.17 19.41 27.20
N LYS A 257 4.71 20.47 27.90
CA LYS A 257 4.70 20.71 29.36
C LYS A 257 6.06 20.51 30.04
N TYR A 258 6.57 19.28 30.04
CA TYR A 258 7.90 18.88 30.44
C TYR A 258 8.68 18.37 29.19
N PRO A 259 9.49 19.21 28.50
CA PRO A 259 10.06 18.94 27.16
C PRO A 259 11.22 17.92 27.17
N TYR A 260 10.99 16.75 27.75
CA TYR A 260 11.99 15.70 27.93
C TYR A 260 12.31 14.96 26.64
N PHE A 261 11.33 14.81 25.73
CA PHE A 261 11.56 14.30 24.38
C PHE A 261 12.55 15.21 23.63
N GLY A 262 12.24 16.51 23.54
CA GLY A 262 13.14 17.50 22.96
C GLY A 262 14.54 17.51 23.58
N HIS A 263 14.66 17.33 24.91
CA HIS A 263 15.95 17.18 25.59
C HIS A 263 16.73 15.93 25.14
N CYS A 264 16.12 14.76 25.20
CA CYS A 264 16.75 13.50 24.80
C CYS A 264 17.15 13.52 23.31
N LEU A 265 16.38 14.20 22.45
CA LEU A 265 16.68 14.33 21.02
C LEU A 265 17.97 15.13 20.77
N GLN A 266 18.27 16.15 21.58
CA GLN A 266 19.56 16.86 21.53
C GLN A 266 20.72 15.96 21.98
N ALA A 267 20.54 15.22 23.08
CA ALA A 267 21.57 14.33 23.61
C ALA A 267 21.94 13.22 22.61
N VAL A 268 20.95 12.54 22.05
CA VAL A 268 21.13 11.50 21.01
C VAL A 268 21.84 12.08 19.77
N ALA A 269 21.48 13.29 19.34
CA ALA A 269 22.15 13.91 18.19
C ALA A 269 23.64 14.15 18.46
N ALA A 270 23.97 14.67 19.65
CA ALA A 270 25.34 14.91 20.09
C ALA A 270 26.16 13.61 20.24
N GLU A 271 25.56 12.53 20.77
CA GLU A 271 26.16 11.19 20.82
C GLU A 271 26.55 10.67 19.41
N HIS A 272 25.76 11.04 18.39
CA HIS A 272 26.00 10.71 16.99
C HIS A 272 26.76 11.83 16.23
N GLY A 273 27.41 12.75 16.94
CA GLY A 273 28.31 13.76 16.36
C GLY A 273 27.64 14.88 15.56
N ARG A 274 26.32 15.12 15.73
CA ARG A 274 25.58 16.15 14.98
C ARG A 274 24.87 17.13 15.92
N GLN A 275 24.86 18.40 15.53
CA GLN A 275 24.13 19.44 16.23
C GLN A 275 22.62 19.32 15.94
N LEU A 276 21.82 19.22 17.00
CA LEU A 276 20.37 19.42 16.99
C LEU A 276 20.02 20.40 18.11
N THR A 277 19.13 21.35 17.85
CA THR A 277 18.65 22.32 18.84
C THR A 277 17.13 22.23 18.97
N SER A 278 16.68 21.83 20.15
CA SER A 278 15.27 21.73 20.52
C SER A 278 14.77 23.04 21.12
N HIS A 279 13.66 23.49 20.58
CA HIS A 279 12.81 24.53 21.13
C HIS A 279 11.51 23.87 21.59
N ALA A 280 10.75 24.54 22.45
CA ALA A 280 9.45 24.07 22.91
C ALA A 280 8.48 25.23 23.08
N ILE A 281 7.18 24.96 23.08
CA ILE A 281 6.15 25.94 23.45
C ILE A 281 5.01 25.27 24.20
N ASP A 282 4.51 25.96 25.22
CA ASP A 282 3.40 25.50 26.05
C ASP A 282 2.50 26.65 26.50
N GLY A 283 1.25 26.36 26.89
CA GLY A 283 0.35 27.35 27.49
C GLY A 283 0.57 27.57 28.99
N ILE A 284 1.11 26.57 29.71
CA ILE A 284 1.32 26.59 31.16
C ILE A 284 2.58 27.40 31.50
N PRO A 285 2.49 28.55 32.20
CA PRO A 285 3.65 29.41 32.48
C PRO A 285 4.85 28.70 33.15
N GLU A 286 4.56 27.76 34.04
CA GLU A 286 5.51 26.94 34.78
C GLU A 286 6.41 26.06 33.88
N ALA A 287 5.95 25.70 32.66
CA ALA A 287 6.71 24.90 31.69
C ALA A 287 8.06 25.54 31.30
N ARG A 288 8.19 26.87 31.47
CA ARG A 288 9.46 27.61 31.29
C ARG A 288 10.60 27.04 32.13
N GLU A 289 10.30 26.74 33.39
CA GLU A 289 11.29 26.28 34.36
C GLU A 289 11.74 24.85 34.06
N PHE A 290 10.82 23.99 33.60
CA PHE A 290 11.15 22.66 33.11
C PHE A 290 12.04 22.70 31.86
N GLY A 291 11.73 23.57 30.88
CA GLY A 291 12.61 23.81 29.74
C GLY A 291 14.01 24.28 30.16
N ARG A 292 14.10 25.20 31.12
CA ARG A 292 15.37 25.68 31.68
C ARG A 292 16.18 24.57 32.36
N GLN A 293 15.54 23.70 33.15
CA GLN A 293 16.19 22.56 33.80
C GLN A 293 16.73 21.53 32.80
N LEU A 294 16.07 21.39 31.64
CA LEU A 294 16.41 20.42 30.59
C LEU A 294 17.29 20.99 29.47
N GLY A 295 17.60 22.29 29.48
CA GLY A 295 18.37 22.91 28.38
C GLY A 295 17.59 22.94 27.05
N VAL A 296 16.27 23.15 27.10
CA VAL A 296 15.39 23.33 25.94
C VAL A 296 14.79 24.73 26.01
N LEU A 297 14.84 25.48 24.90
CA LEU A 297 14.30 26.84 24.85
C LEU A 297 12.76 26.80 24.75
N MET A 298 12.10 26.94 25.90
CA MET A 298 10.64 27.00 26.02
C MET A 298 10.12 28.44 25.81
N ALA A 299 9.16 28.63 24.89
CA ALA A 299 8.26 29.76 24.80
C ALA A 299 6.96 29.49 25.57
N ILE A 300 6.22 30.53 25.96
CA ILE A 300 4.91 30.38 26.62
C ILE A 300 3.85 31.15 25.84
N GLY A 301 2.76 30.49 25.47
CA GLY A 301 1.65 31.04 24.70
C GLY A 301 0.78 29.95 24.08
N ASN A 302 -0.43 30.32 23.65
CA ASN A 302 -1.31 29.43 22.91
C ASN A 302 -0.81 29.30 21.47
N PHE A 303 -0.36 28.11 21.04
CA PHE A 303 0.21 27.94 19.69
C PHE A 303 -0.78 28.24 18.54
N GLU A 304 -2.09 28.16 18.81
CA GLU A 304 -3.13 28.54 17.84
C GLU A 304 -3.22 30.07 17.63
N GLU A 305 -2.71 30.88 18.57
CA GLU A 305 -2.58 32.35 18.44
C GLU A 305 -1.27 32.75 17.77
N GLU A 306 -1.19 33.98 17.25
CA GLU A 306 0.02 34.45 16.54
C GLU A 306 1.24 34.66 17.44
N PRO A 307 2.47 34.47 16.91
CA PRO A 307 3.71 34.50 17.69
C PRO A 307 3.95 35.79 18.49
N GLU A 308 3.32 36.90 18.11
CA GLU A 308 3.32 38.17 18.82
C GLU A 308 2.68 38.09 20.21
N SER A 309 1.69 37.20 20.41
CA SER A 309 1.08 36.95 21.73
C SER A 309 2.00 36.14 22.65
N TRP A 310 2.96 35.41 22.08
CA TRP A 310 3.80 34.48 22.83
C TRP A 310 4.95 35.19 23.56
N ASN A 311 5.19 34.76 24.79
CA ASN A 311 6.37 35.12 25.56
C ASN A 311 7.58 34.30 25.08
N ILE A 312 8.13 34.62 23.91
CA ILE A 312 9.27 33.93 23.28
C ILE A 312 10.61 34.43 23.87
N PRO A 313 11.55 33.55 24.27
CA PRO A 313 12.92 33.92 24.63
C PRO A 313 13.63 34.65 23.48
N SER A 314 14.48 35.64 23.78
CA SER A 314 15.23 36.38 22.75
C SER A 314 16.04 35.46 21.81
N ALA A 315 16.69 34.43 22.37
CA ALA A 315 17.46 33.43 21.62
C ALA A 315 16.62 32.52 20.70
N MET A 316 15.30 32.50 20.85
CA MET A 316 14.37 31.66 20.07
C MET A 316 13.59 32.46 19.02
N ARG A 317 13.45 33.78 19.17
CA ARG A 317 12.63 34.64 18.30
C ARG A 317 12.99 34.54 16.82
N GLN A 318 14.29 34.55 16.50
CA GLN A 318 14.75 34.42 15.11
C GLN A 318 14.33 33.07 14.49
N ARG A 319 14.54 31.96 15.21
CA ARG A 319 14.18 30.62 14.71
C ARG A 319 12.66 30.42 14.56
N ILE A 320 11.83 31.06 15.39
CA ILE A 320 10.37 31.05 15.17
C ILE A 320 9.97 31.90 13.95
N ALA A 321 10.55 33.10 13.78
CA ALA A 321 10.23 33.98 12.65
C ALA A 321 10.74 33.46 11.29
N GLU A 322 11.83 32.70 11.27
CA GLU A 322 12.41 32.09 10.06
C GLU A 322 11.85 30.70 9.72
N GLY A 323 11.13 30.05 10.64
CA GLY A 323 10.80 28.63 10.53
C GLY A 323 12.06 27.77 10.36
N GLY A 324 12.09 26.90 9.35
CA GLY A 324 13.24 26.03 9.07
C GLY A 324 13.39 24.84 10.03
N PHE A 325 12.30 24.42 10.68
CA PHE A 325 12.31 23.24 11.54
C PHE A 325 12.39 21.96 10.70
N HIS A 326 13.35 21.10 11.05
CA HIS A 326 13.57 19.81 10.40
C HIS A 326 12.62 18.73 10.96
N CYS A 327 12.21 18.93 12.22
CA CYS A 327 11.19 18.13 12.88
C CYS A 327 10.38 18.94 13.90
N VAL A 328 9.15 18.50 14.14
CA VAL A 328 8.23 19.08 15.13
C VAL A 328 7.53 17.92 15.86
N SER A 329 7.31 18.03 17.16
CA SER A 329 6.55 17.04 17.96
C SER A 329 5.28 17.63 18.57
N LEU A 330 4.20 16.85 18.47
CA LEU A 330 2.91 17.02 19.16
C LEU A 330 2.69 15.77 20.03
N ILE A 331 3.19 15.76 21.27
CA ILE A 331 2.98 14.62 22.18
C ILE A 331 1.88 14.99 23.18
N HIS A 332 0.72 14.36 23.05
CA HIS A 332 -0.51 14.73 23.76
C HIS A 332 -0.87 16.22 23.58
N CYS A 333 -1.15 16.60 22.34
CA CYS A 333 -1.33 18.01 21.95
C CYS A 333 -2.38 18.20 20.84
N LEU A 334 -2.47 17.29 19.87
CA LEU A 334 -3.40 17.41 18.73
C LEU A 334 -4.88 17.38 19.18
N GLU A 335 -5.19 16.57 20.19
CA GLU A 335 -6.49 16.46 20.84
C GLU A 335 -6.98 17.77 21.48
N HIS A 336 -6.05 18.68 21.81
CA HIS A 336 -6.29 19.97 22.48
C HIS A 336 -6.48 21.16 21.53
N PHE A 337 -6.40 20.98 20.21
CA PHE A 337 -6.58 22.07 19.23
C PHE A 337 -8.05 22.36 18.94
N TYR A 338 -8.38 23.65 18.84
CA TYR A 338 -9.72 24.17 18.53
C TYR A 338 -9.87 24.49 17.03
N ASP A 339 -8.77 24.77 16.32
CA ASP A 339 -8.69 24.68 14.86
C ASP A 339 -7.50 23.79 14.46
N PRO A 340 -7.67 22.46 14.46
CA PRO A 340 -6.57 21.54 14.18
C PRO A 340 -6.07 21.64 12.73
N LEU A 341 -6.90 22.00 11.75
CA LEU A 341 -6.48 22.09 10.36
C LEU A 341 -5.63 23.34 10.11
N GLN A 342 -6.05 24.50 10.61
CA GLN A 342 -5.23 25.71 10.49
C GLN A 342 -3.96 25.62 11.33
N THR A 343 -4.03 24.99 12.52
CA THR A 343 -2.85 24.76 13.37
C THR A 343 -1.85 23.81 12.71
N LEU A 344 -2.30 22.76 12.02
CA LEU A 344 -1.40 21.90 11.24
C LEU A 344 -0.79 22.65 10.05
N ARG A 345 -1.53 23.51 9.32
CA ARG A 345 -0.93 24.37 8.29
C ARG A 345 0.14 25.32 8.85
N LYS A 346 -0.10 25.94 10.00
CA LYS A 346 0.88 26.78 10.71
C LYS A 346 2.14 26.00 11.09
N ILE A 347 2.00 24.74 11.51
CA ILE A 347 3.15 23.84 11.74
C ILE A 347 3.91 23.58 10.43
N ARG A 348 3.21 23.37 9.31
CA ARG A 348 3.84 23.18 7.99
C ARG A 348 4.66 24.39 7.55
N GLU A 349 4.14 25.61 7.73
CA GLU A 349 4.82 26.86 7.37
C GLU A 349 6.14 27.04 8.12
N LEU A 350 6.22 26.58 9.37
CA LEU A 350 7.45 26.58 10.18
C LEU A 350 8.47 25.52 9.75
N MET A 351 8.11 24.54 8.92
CA MET A 351 8.95 23.38 8.59
C MET A 351 9.65 23.47 7.24
N VAL A 352 10.82 22.83 7.14
CA VAL A 352 11.48 22.59 5.85
C VAL A 352 10.71 21.55 5.02
N ASP A 353 10.79 21.66 3.70
CA ASP A 353 10.25 20.67 2.77
C ASP A 353 10.81 19.27 3.05
N GLY A 354 9.93 18.28 3.13
CA GLY A 354 10.26 16.92 3.53
C GLY A 354 10.53 16.74 5.04
N GLY A 355 10.45 17.78 5.86
CA GLY A 355 10.55 17.77 7.33
C GLY A 355 9.59 16.77 8.00
N ILE A 356 9.87 16.43 9.27
CA ILE A 356 9.16 15.36 9.99
C ILE A 356 8.29 15.91 11.12
N LEU A 357 6.96 15.86 10.96
CA LEU A 357 6.01 16.14 12.02
C LEU A 357 5.64 14.83 12.70
N PHE A 358 6.02 14.70 13.97
CA PHE A 358 5.68 13.58 14.85
C PHE A 358 4.47 13.96 15.71
N ILE A 359 3.46 13.11 15.74
CA ILE A 359 2.27 13.29 16.59
C ILE A 359 2.07 12.02 17.40
N ARG A 360 1.74 12.16 18.68
CA ARG A 360 1.19 11.12 19.55
C ARG A 360 -0.11 11.64 20.16
N SER A 361 -1.22 10.95 19.93
CA SER A 361 -2.55 11.37 20.37
C SER A 361 -3.44 10.17 20.71
N PRO A 362 -4.36 10.27 21.69
CA PRO A 362 -5.40 9.28 21.95
C PRO A 362 -6.22 8.95 20.70
N ASP A 363 -6.60 7.68 20.58
CA ASP A 363 -7.26 7.12 19.40
C ASP A 363 -8.56 6.40 19.78
N SER A 364 -9.68 6.95 19.30
CA SER A 364 -11.06 6.47 19.51
C SER A 364 -11.36 5.07 18.94
N GLU A 365 -10.46 4.51 18.15
CA GLU A 365 -10.55 3.15 17.61
C GLU A 365 -9.54 2.18 18.27
N ALA A 366 -8.65 2.68 19.15
CA ALA A 366 -7.61 1.89 19.80
C ALA A 366 -8.03 1.32 21.18
N PRO A 367 -7.58 0.11 21.58
CA PRO A 367 -8.02 -0.52 22.82
C PRO A 367 -7.53 0.20 24.10
N GLY A 368 -8.43 0.47 25.03
CA GLY A 368 -8.12 1.16 26.30
C GLY A 368 -8.42 2.66 26.29
N ILE A 369 -8.95 3.21 25.18
CA ILE A 369 -9.38 4.61 25.07
C ILE A 369 -10.49 4.99 26.06
N GLU A 370 -11.13 4.01 26.71
CA GLU A 370 -12.05 4.20 27.82
C GLU A 370 -11.42 5.03 28.97
N ARG A 371 -10.08 5.02 29.10
CA ARG A 371 -9.31 5.92 29.98
C ARG A 371 -9.57 7.40 29.68
N ASP A 372 -9.54 7.75 28.40
CA ASP A 372 -9.61 9.10 27.86
C ASP A 372 -11.07 9.58 27.72
N PHE A 373 -12.05 8.66 27.79
CA PHE A 373 -13.48 8.98 27.94
C PHE A 373 -13.88 9.18 29.41
N THR A 374 -13.28 10.18 30.06
CA THR A 374 -13.59 10.54 31.46
C THR A 374 -13.75 12.05 31.64
N ALA A 375 -14.48 12.47 32.68
CA ALA A 375 -14.91 13.85 32.90
C ALA A 375 -13.76 14.89 32.89
N GLY A 376 -12.57 14.51 33.35
CA GLY A 376 -11.39 15.39 33.29
C GLY A 376 -10.90 15.66 31.87
N HIS A 377 -10.89 14.64 31.01
CA HIS A 377 -10.53 14.79 29.60
C HIS A 377 -11.62 15.53 28.82
N TYR A 378 -12.89 15.37 29.18
CA TYR A 378 -14.00 16.12 28.55
C TYR A 378 -13.84 17.65 28.68
N ASP A 379 -13.22 18.14 29.74
CA ASP A 379 -12.99 19.58 29.92
C ASP A 379 -11.80 20.13 29.09
N ILE A 380 -10.93 19.27 28.55
CA ILE A 380 -9.65 19.66 27.91
C ILE A 380 -9.43 19.11 26.49
N HIS A 381 -10.13 18.05 26.06
CA HIS A 381 -10.07 17.45 24.73
C HIS A 381 -11.29 17.88 23.87
N PRO A 382 -11.21 18.99 23.10
CA PRO A 382 -12.22 19.34 22.10
C PRO A 382 -12.41 18.25 21.04
N THR A 383 -11.39 17.42 20.78
CA THR A 383 -11.42 16.32 19.81
C THR A 383 -10.75 15.04 20.36
N ILE A 384 -11.22 13.87 19.93
CA ILE A 384 -10.48 12.60 20.03
C ILE A 384 -10.38 12.01 18.62
N TRP A 385 -9.17 11.64 18.23
CA TRP A 385 -8.82 11.28 16.85
C TRP A 385 -9.04 9.79 16.56
N CYS A 386 -8.90 9.42 15.29
CA CYS A 386 -8.66 8.05 14.84
C CYS A 386 -7.85 8.10 13.53
N GLU A 387 -7.36 6.96 13.05
CA GLU A 387 -6.53 6.95 11.83
C GLU A 387 -7.33 7.47 10.62
N SER A 388 -8.63 7.14 10.51
CA SER A 388 -9.52 7.66 9.46
C SER A 388 -9.65 9.20 9.49
N ALA A 389 -9.78 9.79 10.68
CA ALA A 389 -9.85 11.24 10.84
C ALA A 389 -8.53 11.93 10.46
N MET A 390 -7.38 11.29 10.72
CA MET A 390 -6.08 11.79 10.26
C MET A 390 -5.96 11.71 8.73
N TYR A 391 -6.31 10.60 8.09
CA TYR A 391 -6.30 10.50 6.62
C TYR A 391 -7.18 11.57 5.95
N GLU A 392 -8.37 11.84 6.49
CA GLU A 392 -9.26 12.92 6.02
C GLU A 392 -8.65 14.32 6.24
N ALA A 393 -8.05 14.58 7.40
CA ALA A 393 -7.39 15.87 7.68
C ALA A 393 -6.26 16.14 6.68
N LEU A 394 -5.48 15.12 6.33
CA LEU A 394 -4.40 15.20 5.34
C LEU A 394 -4.92 15.32 3.91
N ALA A 395 -6.02 14.63 3.57
CA ALA A 395 -6.71 14.81 2.28
C ALA A 395 -7.32 16.22 2.11
N LYS A 396 -7.44 16.98 3.19
CA LYS A 396 -7.83 18.41 3.18
C LYS A 396 -6.65 19.38 3.26
N MET A 397 -5.44 18.85 3.35
CA MET A 397 -4.17 19.58 3.43
C MET A 397 -3.12 18.87 2.56
N GLU A 398 -3.52 18.49 1.34
CA GLU A 398 -2.71 17.72 0.38
C GLU A 398 -1.36 18.41 0.07
N ASP A 399 -1.38 19.74 0.12
CA ASP A 399 -0.25 20.65 -0.04
C ASP A 399 0.68 20.70 1.19
N ALA A 400 0.22 20.27 2.36
CA ALA A 400 0.94 20.40 3.62
C ALA A 400 1.64 19.12 4.08
N PHE A 401 0.95 17.98 4.16
CA PHE A 401 1.49 16.78 4.82
C PHE A 401 1.11 15.44 4.17
N THR A 402 2.09 14.54 4.06
CA THR A 402 1.88 13.13 3.66
C THR A 402 2.26 12.18 4.80
N ILE A 403 1.36 11.25 5.11
CA ILE A 403 1.54 10.24 6.16
C ILE A 403 2.44 9.11 5.70
N TYR A 404 3.65 9.02 6.28
CA TYR A 404 4.64 8.02 5.87
C TYR A 404 4.66 6.80 6.79
N GLU A 405 4.41 6.97 8.10
CA GLU A 405 4.33 5.90 9.10
C GLU A 405 3.23 6.17 10.14
N THR A 406 2.63 5.10 10.67
CA THR A 406 1.71 5.11 11.83
C THR A 406 1.99 3.94 12.76
N TYR A 407 1.84 4.13 14.07
CA TYR A 407 2.04 3.07 15.08
C TYR A 407 0.98 3.15 16.20
N GLU A 408 0.23 2.07 16.41
CA GLU A 408 -0.74 1.94 17.51
C GLU A 408 -0.03 1.57 18.83
N LEU A 409 -0.31 2.29 19.91
CA LEU A 409 0.42 2.25 21.19
C LEU A 409 -0.51 2.19 22.41
N GLY A 410 -1.46 1.26 22.40
CA GLY A 410 -2.46 1.09 23.46
C GLY A 410 -3.71 1.93 23.16
N HIS A 411 -3.98 2.94 23.99
CA HIS A 411 -5.12 3.87 23.88
C HIS A 411 -4.86 5.05 22.93
N GLN A 412 -3.79 4.99 22.14
CA GLN A 412 -3.23 6.13 21.39
C GLN A 412 -2.49 5.66 20.14
N ARG A 413 -2.27 6.58 19.20
CA ARG A 413 -1.54 6.33 17.95
C ARG A 413 -0.46 7.39 17.72
N ASP A 414 0.70 6.92 17.29
CA ASP A 414 1.75 7.74 16.70
C ASP A 414 1.48 7.93 15.20
N TYR A 415 1.58 9.17 14.74
CA TYR A 415 1.55 9.54 13.32
C TYR A 415 2.86 10.23 12.97
N LEU A 416 3.51 9.78 11.90
CA LEU A 416 4.71 10.42 11.39
C LEU A 416 4.41 10.96 9.98
N LEU A 417 4.38 12.28 9.90
CA LEU A 417 3.96 13.05 8.76
C LEU A 417 5.19 13.72 8.12
N ARG A 418 5.21 13.76 6.79
CA ARG A 418 6.24 14.41 5.98
C ARG A 418 5.69 15.71 5.44
N ALA A 419 6.34 16.82 5.74
CA ALA A 419 6.03 18.11 5.13
C ALA A 419 6.14 18.02 3.61
N VAL A 420 5.06 18.32 2.91
CA VAL A 420 4.95 18.31 1.45
C VAL A 420 5.34 19.68 0.93
N GLY A 421 6.27 19.75 -0.02
CA GLY A 421 6.41 20.95 -0.85
C GLY A 421 5.19 21.07 -1.76
N PRO A 422 4.70 22.27 -2.11
CA PRO A 422 3.40 22.46 -2.75
C PRO A 422 3.24 21.63 -4.04
N VAL A 423 2.34 20.65 -4.00
CA VAL A 423 1.97 19.74 -5.11
C VAL A 423 0.45 19.49 -5.03
N SER A 424 -0.20 19.34 -6.18
CA SER A 424 -1.66 19.35 -6.33
C SER A 424 -2.31 17.96 -6.55
N GLY A 425 -3.21 17.51 -5.66
CA GLY A 425 -4.17 16.40 -5.87
C GLY A 425 -3.84 15.04 -5.22
N GLY A 426 -4.80 14.37 -4.56
CA GLY A 426 -4.60 13.10 -3.81
C GLY A 426 -5.79 12.08 -3.72
N VAL A 427 -6.01 11.50 -2.51
CA VAL A 427 -7.14 10.63 -2.01
C VAL A 427 -7.05 9.05 -2.05
N GLU A 428 -7.64 8.37 -1.02
CA GLU A 428 -8.11 6.94 -0.85
C GLU A 428 -7.25 5.81 -0.15
N SER A 429 -7.86 4.89 0.66
CA SER A 429 -7.23 4.10 1.77
C SER A 429 -7.56 2.55 1.97
N ILE A 430 -7.10 1.91 3.10
CA ILE A 430 -6.77 0.45 3.30
C ILE A 430 -7.91 -0.55 3.66
N PRO A 431 -7.98 -1.77 3.05
CA PRO A 431 -8.76 -2.93 3.53
C PRO A 431 -8.19 -3.67 4.77
N GLU A 432 -9.03 -3.83 5.80
CA GLU A 432 -8.69 -4.37 7.14
C GLU A 432 -7.98 -5.73 7.16
N SER A 433 -8.42 -6.70 6.33
CA SER A 433 -7.99 -8.11 6.43
C SER A 433 -6.50 -8.32 6.22
N PHE A 434 -5.86 -7.39 5.52
CA PHE A 434 -4.42 -7.40 5.26
C PHE A 434 -3.64 -6.91 6.47
N ALA A 435 -3.98 -5.73 7.00
CA ALA A 435 -3.36 -5.15 8.20
C ALA A 435 -3.45 -6.09 9.42
N ALA A 436 -4.62 -6.70 9.64
CA ALA A 436 -4.84 -7.64 10.74
C ALA A 436 -3.90 -8.87 10.71
N THR A 437 -3.44 -9.29 9.52
CA THR A 437 -2.53 -10.43 9.38
C THR A 437 -1.07 -10.04 9.61
N ILE A 438 -0.63 -8.87 9.16
CA ILE A 438 0.69 -8.32 9.47
C ILE A 438 0.83 -8.08 10.99
N ALA A 439 -0.12 -7.36 11.58
CA ALA A 439 -0.09 -7.00 13.00
C ALA A 439 -0.03 -8.25 13.91
N ARG A 440 -0.71 -9.34 13.53
CA ARG A 440 -0.65 -10.62 14.25
C ARG A 440 0.74 -11.25 14.23
N SER A 441 1.40 -11.33 13.07
CA SER A 441 2.72 -11.98 13.00
C SER A 441 3.84 -11.15 13.64
N LEU A 442 3.74 -9.82 13.64
CA LEU A 442 4.67 -8.96 14.38
C LEU A 442 4.52 -9.12 15.91
N ARG A 443 3.29 -9.26 16.42
CA ARG A 443 3.03 -9.53 17.86
C ARG A 443 3.62 -10.84 18.35
N ASP A 444 3.75 -11.85 17.49
CA ASP A 444 4.38 -13.15 17.79
C ASP A 444 5.92 -13.10 17.89
N GLY A 445 6.55 -11.91 17.78
CA GLY A 445 8.00 -11.74 17.83
C GLY A 445 8.74 -12.31 16.62
N LYS A 446 8.05 -12.51 15.50
CA LYS A 446 8.59 -13.10 14.26
C LYS A 446 8.56 -12.06 13.14
N PRO A 447 9.51 -12.10 12.18
CA PRO A 447 9.40 -11.28 10.98
C PRO A 447 8.11 -11.62 10.24
N ALA A 448 7.21 -10.64 10.10
CA ALA A 448 5.93 -10.86 9.45
C ALA A 448 6.16 -11.01 7.94
N ILE A 449 5.90 -12.20 7.41
CA ILE A 449 6.08 -12.46 5.98
C ILE A 449 4.90 -11.86 5.23
N VAL A 450 5.18 -10.98 4.27
CA VAL A 450 4.19 -10.48 3.32
C VAL A 450 4.51 -11.08 1.96
N ASN A 451 3.69 -12.02 1.53
CA ASN A 451 3.77 -12.57 0.19
C ASN A 451 3.00 -11.64 -0.76
N ILE A 452 3.65 -11.16 -1.83
CA ILE A 452 3.02 -10.32 -2.84
C ILE A 452 3.03 -11.06 -4.18
N LEU A 453 1.85 -11.34 -4.74
CA LEU A 453 1.70 -11.94 -6.06
C LEU A 453 1.42 -10.87 -7.12
N ARG A 454 2.35 -10.68 -8.06
CA ARG A 454 2.11 -9.99 -9.33
C ARG A 454 2.52 -10.90 -10.50
N PRO A 455 1.59 -11.69 -11.06
CA PRO A 455 1.94 -12.73 -12.02
C PRO A 455 2.16 -12.19 -13.44
N GLY A 456 1.62 -11.01 -13.76
CA GLY A 456 1.60 -10.43 -15.11
C GLY A 456 2.45 -9.16 -15.26
N ALA A 457 3.01 -9.02 -16.47
CA ALA A 457 3.77 -7.92 -17.07
C ALA A 457 4.86 -7.20 -16.23
N ILE A 458 6.06 -7.13 -16.82
CA ILE A 458 7.25 -6.45 -16.29
C ILE A 458 7.01 -4.97 -15.91
N GLY A 459 6.19 -4.23 -16.66
CA GLY A 459 5.85 -2.85 -16.31
C GLY A 459 5.01 -2.71 -15.05
N ASP A 460 4.03 -3.61 -14.89
CA ASP A 460 3.17 -3.62 -13.72
C ASP A 460 3.94 -4.03 -12.45
N VAL A 461 4.95 -4.91 -12.58
CA VAL A 461 5.87 -5.22 -11.47
C VAL A 461 6.59 -3.95 -10.99
N LEU A 462 7.10 -3.11 -11.89
CA LEU A 462 7.66 -1.80 -11.53
C LEU A 462 6.60 -0.86 -10.93
N ALA A 463 5.38 -0.84 -11.47
CA ALA A 463 4.29 -0.02 -10.93
C ALA A 463 3.92 -0.40 -9.48
N THR A 464 3.88 -1.70 -9.14
CA THR A 464 3.63 -2.16 -7.76
C THR A 464 4.71 -1.77 -6.75
N SER A 465 5.85 -1.20 -7.17
CA SER A 465 6.82 -0.64 -6.22
C SER A 465 6.23 0.51 -5.39
N ALA A 466 5.19 1.19 -5.89
CA ALA A 466 4.38 2.15 -5.13
C ALA A 466 3.70 1.52 -3.88
N VAL A 467 3.47 0.20 -3.93
CA VAL A 467 3.01 -0.62 -2.79
C VAL A 467 4.20 -1.10 -1.97
N THR A 468 5.22 -1.74 -2.57
CA THR A 468 6.29 -2.39 -1.79
C THR A 468 7.15 -1.41 -1.00
N ALA A 469 7.40 -0.20 -1.54
CA ALA A 469 8.10 0.86 -0.83
C ALA A 469 7.30 1.36 0.39
N GLN A 470 5.99 1.59 0.20
CA GLN A 470 5.09 2.01 1.28
C GLN A 470 4.96 0.93 2.38
N LEU A 471 4.91 -0.35 2.02
CA LEU A 471 4.86 -1.45 2.99
C LEU A 471 6.16 -1.58 3.80
N ALA A 472 7.31 -1.45 3.16
CA ALA A 472 8.60 -1.52 3.86
C ALA A 472 8.90 -0.28 4.72
N ALA A 473 8.39 0.89 4.33
CA ALA A 473 8.42 2.09 5.16
C ALA A 473 7.53 1.93 6.40
N ARG A 474 6.24 1.58 6.23
CA ARG A 474 5.30 1.43 7.34
C ARG A 474 5.59 0.22 8.24
N HIS A 475 6.26 -0.81 7.73
CA HIS A 475 6.52 -2.05 8.46
C HIS A 475 7.97 -2.57 8.29
N PRO A 476 8.99 -1.93 8.90
CA PRO A 476 10.41 -2.33 8.73
C PRO A 476 10.75 -3.76 9.20
N GLY A 477 9.88 -4.38 10.01
CA GLY A 477 9.99 -5.79 10.45
C GLY A 477 9.36 -6.82 9.50
N VAL A 478 8.82 -6.41 8.35
CA VAL A 478 8.22 -7.31 7.36
C VAL A 478 9.27 -7.91 6.43
N GLU A 479 9.17 -9.22 6.20
CA GLU A 479 9.87 -9.89 5.10
C GLU A 479 8.97 -9.94 3.87
N ILE A 480 9.17 -9.02 2.91
CA ILE A 480 8.46 -9.06 1.64
C ILE A 480 9.04 -10.18 0.76
N CYS A 481 8.19 -11.17 0.46
CA CYS A 481 8.42 -12.25 -0.49
C CYS A 481 7.60 -11.98 -1.75
N TYR A 482 8.26 -11.63 -2.86
CA TYR A 482 7.58 -11.20 -4.09
C TYR A 482 7.56 -12.34 -5.13
N TYR A 483 6.38 -12.62 -5.69
CA TYR A 483 6.11 -13.75 -6.58
C TYR A 483 5.65 -13.24 -7.94
N THR A 484 6.43 -13.50 -8.99
CA THR A 484 6.18 -12.94 -10.33
C THR A 484 6.78 -13.76 -11.47
N LYS A 485 6.41 -13.48 -12.71
CA LYS A 485 7.10 -14.00 -13.91
C LYS A 485 8.30 -13.15 -14.36
N PHE A 486 8.62 -12.07 -13.65
CA PHE A 486 9.73 -11.17 -13.96
C PHE A 486 10.66 -10.96 -12.74
N PRO A 487 11.33 -12.01 -12.23
CA PRO A 487 12.06 -11.95 -10.96
C PRO A 487 13.18 -10.89 -10.96
N GLN A 488 13.95 -10.77 -12.05
CA GLN A 488 15.01 -9.76 -12.20
C GLN A 488 14.49 -8.31 -12.23
N THR A 489 13.17 -8.13 -12.32
CA THR A 489 12.51 -6.83 -12.18
C THR A 489 12.09 -6.62 -10.73
N ALA A 490 11.51 -7.63 -10.08
CA ALA A 490 11.12 -7.58 -8.67
C ALA A 490 12.33 -7.39 -7.71
N GLU A 491 13.52 -7.83 -8.10
CA GLU A 491 14.78 -7.57 -7.39
C GLU A 491 15.11 -6.06 -7.28
N LEU A 492 14.55 -5.21 -8.14
CA LEU A 492 14.80 -3.76 -8.18
C LEU A 492 13.80 -2.95 -7.34
N LEU A 493 12.81 -3.60 -6.74
CA LEU A 493 11.79 -2.96 -5.90
C LEU A 493 12.36 -2.62 -4.51
N VAL A 494 11.98 -1.46 -3.99
CA VAL A 494 12.22 -1.12 -2.58
C VAL A 494 11.41 -2.07 -1.68
N GLY A 495 12.03 -2.52 -0.59
CA GLY A 495 11.38 -3.40 0.41
C GLY A 495 11.34 -4.89 0.09
N VAL A 496 11.40 -5.28 -1.18
CA VAL A 496 11.40 -6.69 -1.59
C VAL A 496 12.70 -7.37 -1.15
N LYS A 497 12.60 -8.41 -0.31
CA LYS A 497 13.76 -9.12 0.26
C LYS A 497 14.01 -10.48 -0.39
N ASN A 498 12.95 -11.22 -0.70
CA ASN A 498 13.03 -12.48 -1.45
C ASN A 498 12.18 -12.37 -2.72
N VAL A 499 12.65 -12.98 -3.80
CA VAL A 499 11.94 -13.04 -5.09
C VAL A 499 11.81 -14.48 -5.55
N PHE A 500 10.65 -14.82 -6.09
CA PHE A 500 10.27 -16.16 -6.53
C PHE A 500 9.47 -16.11 -7.83
N ASP A 501 9.43 -17.22 -8.57
CA ASP A 501 8.51 -17.36 -9.70
C ASP A 501 7.04 -17.45 -9.21
N ALA A 502 6.11 -16.88 -9.98
CA ALA A 502 4.67 -16.89 -9.65
C ALA A 502 4.08 -18.30 -9.42
N ASP A 503 4.60 -19.34 -10.06
CA ASP A 503 4.14 -20.74 -9.89
C ASP A 503 4.52 -21.30 -8.50
N GLN A 504 5.54 -20.71 -7.86
CA GLN A 504 5.96 -21.03 -6.50
C GLN A 504 5.05 -20.40 -5.44
N TRP A 505 4.05 -19.59 -5.80
CA TRP A 505 3.11 -18.98 -4.85
C TRP A 505 2.41 -20.02 -3.96
N GLU A 506 2.13 -21.22 -4.47
CA GLU A 506 1.50 -22.29 -3.69
C GLU A 506 2.54 -23.22 -3.03
N GLN A 507 3.74 -22.68 -2.83
CA GLN A 507 4.80 -23.15 -1.93
C GLN A 507 5.24 -22.01 -0.98
N ARG A 508 4.58 -20.85 -1.01
CA ARG A 508 4.96 -19.66 -0.23
C ARG A 508 4.98 -19.93 1.27
N LYS A 509 5.88 -19.23 1.97
CA LYS A 509 5.93 -19.25 3.44
C LYS A 509 4.59 -18.70 3.98
N ARG A 510 4.09 -19.25 5.08
CA ARG A 510 2.85 -18.78 5.72
C ARG A 510 3.02 -17.32 6.19
N GLY A 511 2.16 -16.42 5.72
CA GLY A 511 2.25 -14.98 5.95
C GLY A 511 0.95 -14.25 5.64
N ALA A 512 1.01 -12.91 5.52
CA ALA A 512 -0.03 -12.11 4.90
C ALA A 512 0.11 -12.18 3.37
N ASP A 513 -0.99 -12.31 2.65
CA ASP A 513 -0.99 -12.49 1.19
C ASP A 513 -1.65 -11.28 0.49
N LEU A 514 -0.88 -10.55 -0.31
CA LEU A 514 -1.42 -9.62 -1.32
C LEU A 514 -1.43 -10.29 -2.69
N ILE A 515 -2.48 -10.03 -3.47
CA ILE A 515 -2.55 -10.38 -4.89
C ILE A 515 -2.86 -9.09 -5.64
N LEU A 516 -1.82 -8.51 -6.25
CA LEU A 516 -1.90 -7.22 -6.90
C LEU A 516 -2.27 -7.41 -8.38
N ILE A 517 -3.54 -7.18 -8.72
CA ILE A 517 -4.09 -7.31 -10.08
C ILE A 517 -4.17 -5.93 -10.77
N GLY A 518 -4.42 -4.85 -10.02
CA GLY A 518 -4.32 -3.44 -10.42
C GLY A 518 -5.32 -2.97 -11.47
N TYR A 519 -6.15 -3.87 -11.98
CA TYR A 519 -7.03 -3.59 -13.10
C TYR A 519 -8.50 -3.54 -12.65
N PRO A 520 -9.21 -2.44 -12.93
CA PRO A 520 -10.57 -2.22 -12.43
C PRO A 520 -11.61 -2.96 -13.27
N ILE A 521 -11.53 -4.29 -13.29
CA ILE A 521 -12.40 -5.16 -14.10
C ILE A 521 -13.88 -4.93 -13.77
N ARG A 522 -14.20 -4.59 -12.51
CA ARG A 522 -15.55 -4.26 -12.04
C ARG A 522 -16.08 -2.90 -12.54
N GLU A 523 -15.21 -1.97 -12.92
CA GLU A 523 -15.60 -0.68 -13.53
C GLU A 523 -15.85 -0.82 -15.05
N GLY A 524 -15.54 -2.01 -15.61
CA GLY A 524 -15.65 -2.33 -17.03
C GLY A 524 -14.32 -2.22 -17.79
N TYR A 525 -13.17 -2.23 -17.12
CA TYR A 525 -11.89 -2.39 -17.79
C TYR A 525 -11.69 -3.86 -18.21
N PRO A 526 -11.27 -4.15 -19.45
CA PRO A 526 -10.59 -3.22 -20.35
C PRO A 526 -11.47 -2.56 -21.43
N GLU A 527 -12.76 -2.86 -21.51
CA GLU A 527 -13.69 -2.27 -22.49
C GLU A 527 -13.99 -0.78 -22.21
N ARG A 528 -13.60 -0.28 -21.03
CA ARG A 528 -13.63 1.14 -20.63
C ARG A 528 -12.25 1.60 -20.14
N PRO A 529 -11.89 2.88 -20.33
CA PRO A 529 -10.67 3.45 -19.75
C PRO A 529 -10.62 3.36 -18.23
N MET A 530 -9.42 3.17 -17.68
CA MET A 530 -9.15 3.34 -16.25
C MET A 530 -9.48 4.76 -15.80
N GLN A 531 -10.13 4.91 -14.64
CA GLN A 531 -10.58 6.21 -14.11
C GLN A 531 -9.52 6.88 -13.22
N LYS A 532 -8.66 6.09 -12.58
CA LYS A 532 -7.46 6.55 -11.87
C LYS A 532 -6.20 5.82 -12.35
N HIS A 533 -5.04 6.27 -11.91
CA HIS A 533 -3.76 5.72 -12.34
C HIS A 533 -3.55 4.27 -11.84
N LEU A 534 -2.83 3.44 -12.61
CA LEU A 534 -2.59 2.02 -12.31
C LEU A 534 -1.91 1.80 -10.96
N THR A 535 -0.99 2.70 -10.55
CA THR A 535 -0.42 2.63 -9.20
C THR A 535 -1.47 2.94 -8.13
N ALA A 536 -2.43 3.83 -8.38
CA ALA A 536 -3.54 4.09 -7.45
C ALA A 536 -4.45 2.87 -7.27
N TYR A 537 -4.64 2.04 -8.30
CA TYR A 537 -5.35 0.75 -8.16
C TYR A 537 -4.51 -0.31 -7.43
N PHE A 538 -3.20 -0.44 -7.69
CA PHE A 538 -2.33 -1.33 -6.89
C PHE A 538 -2.25 -0.91 -5.43
N CYS A 539 -2.11 0.39 -5.20
CA CYS A 539 -2.25 1.01 -3.90
C CYS A 539 -3.60 0.63 -3.28
N ALA A 540 -4.74 0.86 -3.95
CA ALA A 540 -6.09 0.48 -3.52
C ALA A 540 -6.28 -1.02 -3.18
N GLU A 541 -5.59 -1.95 -3.85
CA GLU A 541 -5.66 -3.39 -3.53
C GLU A 541 -4.90 -3.78 -2.25
N ALA A 542 -3.83 -3.04 -1.92
CA ALA A 542 -3.22 -3.02 -0.58
C ALA A 542 -3.87 -1.92 0.32
N GLY A 543 -4.92 -1.27 -0.19
CA GLY A 543 -5.40 0.11 0.04
C GLY A 543 -4.45 1.17 0.60
N LEU A 544 -3.16 1.08 0.33
CA LEU A 544 -2.25 2.18 0.65
C LEU A 544 -2.70 3.42 -0.13
N LEU A 545 -2.37 4.62 0.35
CA LEU A 545 -2.61 5.85 -0.42
C LEU A 545 -1.95 5.74 -1.82
N PRO A 546 -2.51 6.34 -2.87
CA PRO A 546 -1.86 6.42 -4.18
C PRO A 546 -0.46 6.99 -4.07
N ALA A 547 0.49 6.32 -4.72
CA ALA A 547 1.88 6.76 -4.76
C ALA A 547 2.48 6.56 -6.15
N LEU A 548 3.55 7.32 -6.43
CA LEU A 548 4.46 7.04 -7.52
C LEU A 548 5.27 5.76 -7.22
N PRO A 549 5.70 5.01 -8.26
CA PRO A 549 6.60 3.88 -8.09
C PRO A 549 7.95 4.35 -7.50
N GLN A 550 8.62 3.48 -6.77
CA GLN A 550 9.88 3.75 -6.08
C GLN A 550 10.80 2.53 -6.21
N LEU A 551 11.84 2.68 -7.02
CA LEU A 551 12.83 1.65 -7.27
C LEU A 551 14.07 1.88 -6.41
N ARG A 552 14.87 0.83 -6.21
CA ARG A 552 16.16 0.93 -5.52
C ARG A 552 17.06 1.94 -6.27
N GLU A 553 17.78 2.75 -5.51
CA GLU A 553 18.67 3.77 -6.09
C GLU A 553 19.84 3.14 -6.85
N GLU A 554 20.36 2.04 -6.31
CA GLU A 554 21.35 1.15 -6.93
C GLU A 554 20.71 0.32 -8.06
N VAL A 555 20.99 0.72 -9.30
CA VAL A 555 20.75 -0.07 -10.51
C VAL A 555 22.09 -0.28 -11.23
N ALA A 556 22.29 -1.47 -11.80
CA ALA A 556 23.59 -1.91 -12.29
C ALA A 556 24.05 -1.07 -13.50
N PRO A 557 25.27 -0.50 -13.49
CA PRO A 557 25.73 0.37 -14.57
C PRO A 557 25.93 -0.37 -15.89
N PHE A 558 25.77 0.35 -16.99
CA PHE A 558 26.15 -0.09 -18.33
C PHE A 558 27.22 0.84 -18.90
N PRO A 559 28.36 0.34 -19.40
CA PRO A 559 29.40 1.20 -19.96
C PRO A 559 28.94 1.79 -21.30
N ILE A 560 28.71 3.10 -21.31
CA ILE A 560 28.57 3.93 -22.50
C ILE A 560 29.57 5.09 -22.42
N GLU A 561 30.27 5.38 -23.51
CA GLU A 561 31.41 6.32 -23.50
C GLU A 561 30.95 7.78 -23.69
N GLN A 562 29.78 7.97 -24.31
CA GLN A 562 29.24 9.29 -24.62
C GLN A 562 28.50 9.89 -23.43
N ARG A 563 28.70 11.19 -23.22
CA ARG A 563 28.15 11.95 -22.09
C ARG A 563 26.65 12.24 -22.19
N TYR A 564 26.09 12.22 -23.40
CA TYR A 564 24.69 12.57 -23.66
C TYR A 564 24.06 11.54 -24.60
N TRP A 565 23.03 10.85 -24.13
CA TRP A 565 22.29 9.87 -24.92
C TRP A 565 20.79 9.92 -24.67
N VAL A 566 20.01 9.55 -25.68
CA VAL A 566 18.56 9.33 -25.58
C VAL A 566 18.31 7.83 -25.61
N THR A 567 17.45 7.31 -24.73
CA THR A 567 17.02 5.90 -24.79
C THR A 567 15.70 5.77 -25.54
N ILE A 568 15.57 4.78 -26.43
CA ILE A 568 14.31 4.50 -27.16
C ILE A 568 13.83 3.08 -26.90
N HIS A 569 12.57 2.93 -26.48
CA HIS A 569 11.88 1.65 -26.30
C HIS A 569 10.53 1.64 -27.06
N PRO A 570 10.50 1.20 -28.33
CA PRO A 570 9.31 1.31 -29.18
C PRO A 570 8.27 0.21 -28.96
N LYS A 571 8.59 -0.85 -28.20
CA LYS A 571 7.79 -2.08 -28.10
C LYS A 571 6.91 -2.13 -26.85
N ALA A 572 5.66 -2.59 -26.99
CA ALA A 572 4.82 -2.96 -25.87
C ALA A 572 4.82 -4.49 -25.64
N GLY A 573 4.75 -4.90 -24.37
CA GLY A 573 4.91 -6.30 -23.98
C GLY A 573 3.74 -7.24 -24.33
N TRP A 574 2.53 -6.70 -24.58
CA TRP A 574 1.33 -7.53 -24.79
C TRP A 574 0.31 -6.99 -25.81
N SER A 575 0.41 -5.73 -26.26
CA SER A 575 -0.53 -5.12 -27.22
C SER A 575 0.19 -4.28 -28.26
N VAL A 576 0.15 -4.75 -29.51
CA VAL A 576 0.63 -4.00 -30.68
C VAL A 576 -0.15 -2.70 -30.92
N TYR A 577 -1.35 -2.56 -30.36
CA TYR A 577 -2.14 -1.33 -30.46
C TYR A 577 -1.65 -0.21 -29.52
N LYS A 578 -0.61 -0.46 -28.71
CA LYS A 578 0.16 0.60 -28.03
C LYS A 578 1.37 1.06 -28.86
N GLU A 579 1.73 0.34 -29.92
CA GLU A 579 2.96 0.57 -30.67
C GLU A 579 2.73 1.60 -31.78
N TRP A 580 3.64 2.56 -31.87
CA TRP A 580 3.67 3.56 -32.94
C TRP A 580 4.56 3.08 -34.08
N SER A 581 4.32 3.58 -35.30
CA SER A 581 5.01 3.04 -36.49
C SER A 581 6.53 3.12 -36.35
N ILE A 582 7.22 2.05 -36.74
CA ILE A 582 8.68 1.98 -36.79
C ILE A 582 9.26 3.08 -37.69
N ASP A 583 8.60 3.38 -38.81
CA ASP A 583 9.00 4.48 -39.70
C ASP A 583 8.97 5.84 -39.00
N ASN A 584 7.99 6.07 -38.12
CA ASN A 584 7.89 7.31 -37.35
C ASN A 584 8.95 7.39 -36.23
N TRP A 585 9.33 6.25 -35.65
CA TRP A 585 10.46 6.19 -34.73
C TRP A 585 11.78 6.46 -35.45
N ASN A 586 12.00 5.90 -36.64
CA ASN A 586 13.17 6.18 -37.47
C ASN A 586 13.26 7.67 -37.81
N GLU A 587 12.16 8.29 -38.25
CA GLU A 587 12.08 9.74 -38.53
C GLU A 587 12.43 10.60 -37.29
N ILE A 588 12.10 10.16 -36.07
CA ILE A 588 12.58 10.82 -34.84
C ILE A 588 14.09 10.69 -34.68
N ILE A 589 14.68 9.53 -34.93
CA ILE A 589 16.14 9.30 -34.83
C ILE A 589 16.88 10.21 -35.80
N THR A 590 16.51 10.18 -37.08
CA THR A 590 17.10 11.02 -38.13
C THR A 590 17.00 12.51 -37.77
N ARG A 591 15.87 12.97 -37.17
CA ARG A 591 15.72 14.35 -36.69
C ARG A 591 16.56 14.67 -35.45
N VAL A 592 16.70 13.74 -34.50
CA VAL A 592 17.55 13.89 -33.31
C VAL A 592 19.01 14.06 -33.74
N HIS A 593 19.51 13.24 -34.67
CA HIS A 593 20.86 13.38 -35.21
C HIS A 593 21.06 14.69 -35.99
N GLN A 594 20.09 15.11 -36.81
CA GLN A 594 20.17 16.38 -37.54
C GLN A 594 20.17 17.60 -36.63
N THR A 595 19.47 17.55 -35.48
CA THR A 595 19.30 18.69 -34.57
C THR A 595 20.35 18.72 -33.45
N TYR A 596 20.79 17.54 -33.00
CA TYR A 596 21.66 17.35 -31.83
C TYR A 596 22.75 16.30 -32.13
N PRO A 597 23.69 16.56 -33.07
CA PRO A 597 24.69 15.58 -33.52
C PRO A 597 25.69 15.11 -32.44
N GLN A 598 25.66 15.71 -31.25
CA GLN A 598 26.42 15.28 -30.07
C GLN A 598 25.66 14.31 -29.13
N VAL A 599 24.42 13.94 -29.47
CA VAL A 599 23.55 13.07 -28.67
C VAL A 599 23.38 11.74 -29.38
N VAL A 600 23.80 10.65 -28.74
CA VAL A 600 23.65 9.29 -29.30
C VAL A 600 22.30 8.67 -28.95
N VAL A 601 21.76 7.88 -29.87
CA VAL A 601 20.49 7.16 -29.73
C VAL A 601 20.75 5.70 -29.35
N VAL A 602 20.23 5.32 -28.18
CA VAL A 602 20.37 3.98 -27.60
C VAL A 602 19.02 3.26 -27.67
N GLN A 603 18.87 2.32 -28.59
CA GLN A 603 17.70 1.43 -28.57
C GLN A 603 17.87 0.36 -27.50
N ILE A 604 16.87 0.25 -26.63
CA ILE A 604 16.73 -0.79 -25.61
C ILE A 604 15.51 -1.67 -25.94
N GLY A 605 15.45 -2.87 -25.38
CA GLY A 605 14.33 -3.81 -25.59
C GLY A 605 14.72 -5.28 -25.42
N GLY A 606 13.77 -6.17 -25.69
CA GLY A 606 14.01 -7.61 -25.83
C GLY A 606 14.68 -7.96 -27.16
N SER A 607 15.34 -9.12 -27.24
CA SER A 607 16.03 -9.59 -28.46
C SER A 607 15.09 -9.87 -29.66
N GLY A 608 13.79 -10.01 -29.41
CA GLY A 608 12.75 -10.17 -30.43
C GLY A 608 12.01 -8.88 -30.79
N ASP A 609 12.37 -7.75 -30.19
CA ASP A 609 11.75 -6.45 -30.47
C ASP A 609 12.21 -5.94 -31.85
N PRO A 610 11.40 -5.17 -32.59
CA PRO A 610 11.77 -4.67 -33.92
C PRO A 610 12.99 -3.75 -33.84
N ALA A 611 13.87 -3.83 -34.84
CA ALA A 611 14.98 -2.90 -34.98
C ALA A 611 14.46 -1.53 -35.41
N LEU A 612 14.99 -0.47 -34.81
CA LEU A 612 14.95 0.86 -35.39
C LEU A 612 16.16 1.04 -36.30
N HIS A 613 16.02 1.88 -37.32
CA HIS A 613 17.11 2.23 -38.22
C HIS A 613 17.92 3.39 -37.63
N GLU A 614 19.18 3.51 -38.05
CA GLU A 614 20.10 4.61 -37.70
C GLU A 614 20.42 4.77 -36.19
N THR A 615 20.06 3.85 -35.30
CA THR A 615 20.45 3.91 -33.87
C THR A 615 21.97 3.75 -33.71
N ASP A 616 22.63 4.63 -32.95
CA ASP A 616 24.06 4.50 -32.62
C ASP A 616 24.35 3.23 -31.81
N TYR A 617 23.45 2.89 -30.88
CA TYR A 617 23.59 1.73 -29.99
C TYR A 617 22.32 0.90 -29.94
N ASP A 618 22.28 -0.19 -30.72
CA ASP A 618 21.30 -1.26 -30.54
C ASP A 618 21.71 -2.16 -29.36
N LEU A 619 20.99 -2.07 -28.24
CA LEU A 619 21.20 -2.85 -27.03
C LEU A 619 20.07 -3.87 -26.77
N ARG A 620 19.19 -4.13 -27.74
CA ARG A 620 18.10 -5.12 -27.61
C ARG A 620 18.64 -6.50 -27.22
N GLY A 621 18.18 -7.01 -26.07
CA GLY A 621 18.64 -8.29 -25.51
C GLY A 621 20.13 -8.34 -25.11
N ARG A 622 20.83 -7.20 -25.08
CA ARG A 622 22.25 -7.08 -24.67
C ARG A 622 22.41 -6.51 -23.25
N THR A 623 21.33 -6.01 -22.66
CA THR A 623 21.28 -5.46 -21.29
C THR A 623 20.46 -6.35 -20.37
N SER A 624 20.86 -6.41 -19.09
CA SER A 624 19.93 -6.85 -18.03
C SER A 624 18.83 -5.81 -17.79
N VAL A 625 17.74 -6.18 -17.10
CA VAL A 625 16.69 -5.23 -16.72
C VAL A 625 17.28 -4.07 -15.89
N SER A 626 18.14 -4.38 -14.92
CA SER A 626 18.82 -3.38 -14.07
C SER A 626 19.66 -2.39 -14.90
N GLN A 627 20.45 -2.88 -15.87
CA GLN A 627 21.21 -2.03 -16.79
C GLN A 627 20.33 -1.21 -17.72
N THR A 628 19.20 -1.76 -18.15
CA THR A 628 18.21 -1.03 -18.94
C THR A 628 17.62 0.13 -18.14
N LEU A 629 17.33 -0.09 -16.85
CA LEU A 629 16.84 0.98 -15.96
C LEU A 629 17.94 2.01 -15.64
N TRP A 630 19.19 1.59 -15.51
CA TRP A 630 20.32 2.53 -15.39
C TRP A 630 20.49 3.38 -16.65
N LEU A 631 20.38 2.80 -17.85
CA LEU A 631 20.46 3.53 -19.12
C LEU A 631 19.34 4.56 -19.27
N VAL A 632 18.13 4.25 -18.80
CA VAL A 632 17.01 5.22 -18.70
C VAL A 632 17.36 6.31 -17.69
N LYS A 633 17.67 5.95 -16.43
CA LYS A 633 17.96 6.88 -15.31
C LYS A 633 19.05 7.92 -15.62
N ASN A 634 20.03 7.56 -16.44
CA ASN A 634 21.19 8.41 -16.76
C ASN A 634 21.17 9.00 -18.19
N SER A 635 20.11 8.74 -18.98
CA SER A 635 19.93 9.39 -20.29
C SER A 635 19.64 10.90 -20.15
N VAL A 636 19.63 11.66 -21.24
CA VAL A 636 19.10 13.04 -21.22
C VAL A 636 17.58 13.08 -21.41
N LEU A 637 17.02 12.02 -22.00
CA LEU A 637 15.59 11.84 -22.27
C LEU A 637 15.31 10.37 -22.56
N HIS A 638 14.19 9.86 -22.06
CA HIS A 638 13.62 8.58 -22.48
C HIS A 638 12.49 8.76 -23.49
N LEU A 639 12.51 8.00 -24.59
CA LEU A 639 11.44 7.92 -25.58
C LEU A 639 10.87 6.49 -25.61
N GLY A 640 9.56 6.35 -25.75
CA GLY A 640 8.99 5.03 -25.96
C GLY A 640 7.48 4.97 -25.96
N VAL A 641 6.95 3.76 -25.76
CA VAL A 641 5.51 3.50 -25.63
C VAL A 641 5.16 3.08 -24.20
N ASP A 642 3.86 3.03 -23.90
CA ASP A 642 3.29 2.58 -22.61
C ASP A 642 3.66 1.10 -22.28
N SER A 643 4.84 0.98 -21.67
CA SER A 643 5.64 -0.23 -21.48
C SER A 643 6.39 -0.17 -20.12
N PHE A 644 7.32 -1.08 -19.83
CA PHE A 644 8.00 -1.09 -18.53
C PHE A 644 8.92 0.12 -18.29
N THR A 645 9.49 0.70 -19.35
CA THR A 645 10.39 1.84 -19.23
C THR A 645 9.67 3.15 -18.92
N ASN A 646 8.38 3.27 -19.29
CA ASN A 646 7.47 4.33 -18.82
C ASN A 646 7.38 4.32 -17.27
N HIS A 647 7.09 3.16 -16.67
CA HIS A 647 7.05 3.02 -15.21
C HIS A 647 8.41 3.26 -14.53
N ALA A 648 9.52 2.92 -15.20
CA ALA A 648 10.87 3.24 -14.69
C ALA A 648 11.16 4.74 -14.73
N ALA A 649 10.82 5.44 -15.82
CA ALA A 649 10.95 6.89 -15.93
C ALA A 649 10.11 7.61 -14.86
N GLY A 650 8.86 7.17 -14.65
CA GLY A 650 8.02 7.63 -13.55
C GLY A 650 8.65 7.41 -12.17
N ALA A 651 9.29 6.26 -11.93
CA ALA A 651 9.91 5.94 -10.65
C ALA A 651 11.16 6.76 -10.34
N PHE A 652 11.92 7.13 -11.37
CA PHE A 652 13.10 7.99 -11.23
C PHE A 652 12.79 9.49 -11.35
N ARG A 653 11.52 9.87 -11.66
CA ARG A 653 11.13 11.21 -12.10
C ARG A 653 12.03 11.72 -13.23
N HIS A 654 12.29 10.83 -14.19
CA HIS A 654 13.27 11.04 -15.25
C HIS A 654 12.57 11.51 -16.55
N PRO A 655 12.99 12.64 -17.15
CA PRO A 655 12.35 13.20 -18.35
C PRO A 655 12.07 12.16 -19.43
N ALA A 656 10.81 12.05 -19.83
CA ALA A 656 10.37 11.10 -20.83
C ALA A 656 9.29 11.66 -21.77
N VAL A 657 9.23 11.12 -22.99
CA VAL A 657 8.10 11.28 -23.91
C VAL A 657 7.57 9.88 -24.24
N ILE A 658 6.38 9.59 -23.71
CA ILE A 658 5.73 8.29 -23.86
C ILE A 658 4.54 8.42 -24.81
N VAL A 659 4.56 7.65 -25.90
CA VAL A 659 3.47 7.59 -26.87
C VAL A 659 2.41 6.60 -26.37
N PHE A 660 1.19 7.09 -26.24
CA PHE A 660 0.02 6.30 -25.85
C PHE A 660 -0.84 6.00 -27.08
N GLY A 661 -1.27 4.74 -27.22
CA GLY A 661 -2.14 4.25 -28.30
C GLY A 661 -3.49 3.80 -27.76
N SER A 662 -3.73 2.49 -27.74
CA SER A 662 -4.91 1.84 -27.13
C SER A 662 -5.00 1.92 -25.59
N THR A 663 -4.21 2.78 -24.95
CA THR A 663 -4.20 3.01 -23.50
C THR A 663 -4.12 4.50 -23.21
N SER A 664 -4.55 4.92 -22.01
CA SER A 664 -4.63 6.34 -21.62
C SER A 664 -3.47 6.74 -20.71
N PRO A 665 -2.87 7.94 -20.88
CA PRO A 665 -1.91 8.49 -19.91
C PRO A 665 -2.52 8.69 -18.51
N MET A 666 -3.84 8.86 -18.37
CA MET A 666 -4.49 8.83 -17.05
C MET A 666 -4.32 7.48 -16.34
N GLY A 667 -4.18 6.39 -17.10
CA GLY A 667 -4.10 5.04 -16.59
C GLY A 667 -2.69 4.57 -16.27
N SER A 668 -1.65 5.03 -16.99
CA SER A 668 -0.26 4.60 -16.75
C SER A 668 0.82 5.65 -17.04
N GLY A 669 0.44 6.89 -17.33
CA GLY A 669 1.36 8.00 -17.56
C GLY A 669 1.80 8.68 -16.26
N TYR A 670 2.94 9.36 -16.34
CA TYR A 670 3.58 10.02 -15.21
C TYR A 670 4.03 11.43 -15.57
N ASP A 671 3.88 12.37 -14.65
CA ASP A 671 4.50 13.69 -14.75
C ASP A 671 6.00 13.55 -14.44
N THR A 672 6.77 13.23 -15.47
CA THR A 672 8.21 12.92 -15.39
C THR A 672 9.14 14.14 -15.45
N ALA A 673 8.59 15.35 -15.48
CA ALA A 673 9.34 16.60 -15.39
C ALA A 673 9.24 17.16 -13.97
N ALA A 674 10.37 17.63 -13.43
CA ALA A 674 10.49 18.24 -12.10
C ALA A 674 10.68 19.76 -12.20
#